data_AF-A0AAX2JCN6-F1
#
_entry.id   AF-A0AAX2JCN6-F1
#
_cell.length_a   1.000
_cell.length_b   1.000
_cell.length_c   1.000
_cell.angle_alpha   90.00
_cell.angle_beta   90.00
_cell.angle_gamma   90.00
#
_symmetry.space_group_name_H-M   'P 1'
#
loop_
_entity.id
_entity.type
_entity.pdbx_description
1 polymer ?
#
loop_
_entity_poly.entity_id
_entity_poly.type
_entity_poly.pdbx_seq_one_letter_code
_entity_poly.pdbx_strand_id
1 'polypeptide(L)'
;MERKKISLLGIIYIALLFIVYEMMLRITGFSINTAVYGLFIILVFFYSMTGNLNFNEEKVGCNTIFINSLIFGIFFLFYKILSIFTVFIVFSLFQLFIYRLIVKFKEKNKNETPKLINERSFIKFGIDSLGIIFGMVGAFISKYGLEWEEKLETEYLFTYLGIFLIGYFYTRMNDKSWSYTNILDVLNLIFLNSISTIAFLIIIYTRIIDYPVSTVLVSLILSISFQLFCRYLFRLKRFYKSKNRGLVPEERVLVYGAGEAGAILAQESMTNPIFPYHIVGFLDDDPKKKDTYIYNIKVLGDKENLEEIIKREKVSEVLLALPSLHSSEMRNIVDRIKSVGNVEIKTVPTIAEILENRELASQLRKVRIEDLLGRDEIVINDENIRNLIEGKVIFVTGGAGSIGSELSRQIARYSPKQLVNIDINENSIYFLELEMKRKYPNLELISEICNVREKKKLEILFEKYRPNIVFHAAAHKHVPLMEHNPEEAIKNNIFGTKNVAECADKYRVERMVLISTDKAVNPTNLMGASKRACELVIQHMNKVAKHTKYMAVRFGNVLGSNGSVIPIFRKLLEEGKNLTLTHKDITRYFMTIPEAAQLVIEAGSLGNGGEIFILDMGKPVKIYDLAQTMIKLSNSNVGIDIVGLRPGEKLFEELLYDINSAIKTENKKIFITKIEDGEVDITQFFERLWEAGQHANIDEIKDIMKKLVVSYKEVSYL
;
A
#
# COMPACT_ATOMS: atom_id res chain seq x y z
N MET A 1 48.66 -15.40 -30.14
CA MET A 1 47.38 -15.68 -30.85
C MET A 1 46.84 -17.01 -30.33
N GLU A 2 46.05 -16.99 -29.25
CA GLU A 2 45.27 -18.17 -28.88
C GLU A 2 44.20 -18.39 -29.95
N ARG A 3 44.16 -19.60 -30.55
CA ARG A 3 43.09 -19.98 -31.47
C ARG A 3 41.79 -20.03 -30.68
N LYS A 4 40.98 -18.97 -30.76
CA LYS A 4 39.61 -18.94 -30.21
C LYS A 4 38.80 -20.06 -30.88
N LYS A 5 38.58 -21.17 -30.17
CA LYS A 5 37.70 -22.26 -30.64
C LYS A 5 36.28 -21.73 -30.72
N ILE A 6 35.61 -21.91 -31.86
CA ILE A 6 34.19 -21.59 -32.04
C ILE A 6 33.39 -22.48 -31.08
N SER A 7 32.52 -21.88 -30.27
CA SER A 7 31.65 -22.62 -29.35
C SER A 7 30.63 -23.46 -30.12
N LEU A 8 30.09 -24.51 -29.50
CA LEU A 8 29.00 -25.32 -30.07
C LEU A 8 27.80 -24.44 -30.48
N LEU A 9 27.51 -23.40 -29.68
CA LEU A 9 26.49 -22.38 -29.97
C LEU A 9 26.81 -21.58 -31.24
N GLY A 10 28.08 -21.25 -31.46
CA GLY A 10 28.56 -20.61 -32.68
C GLY A 10 28.38 -21.49 -33.91
N ILE A 11 28.64 -22.80 -33.81
CA ILE A 11 28.43 -23.76 -34.90
C ILE A 11 26.93 -23.89 -35.24
N ILE A 12 26.06 -24.00 -34.23
CA ILE A 12 24.61 -24.04 -34.42
C ILE A 12 24.11 -22.74 -35.08
N TYR A 13 24.61 -21.59 -34.66
CA TYR A 13 24.25 -20.31 -35.27
C TYR A 13 24.68 -20.22 -36.73
N ILE A 14 25.88 -20.71 -37.09
CA ILE A 14 26.34 -20.77 -38.48
C ILE A 14 25.45 -21.68 -39.33
N ALA A 15 25.02 -22.84 -38.81
CA ALA A 15 24.11 -23.73 -39.53
C ALA A 15 22.73 -23.09 -39.77
N LEU A 16 22.17 -22.43 -38.75
CA LEU A 16 20.93 -21.66 -38.90
C LEU A 16 21.07 -20.52 -39.91
N LEU A 17 22.21 -19.84 -39.88
CA LEU A 17 22.54 -18.77 -40.78
C LEU A 17 22.61 -19.25 -42.24
N PHE A 18 23.17 -20.43 -42.46
CA PHE A 18 23.21 -21.06 -43.79
C PHE A 18 21.81 -21.31 -44.33
N ILE A 19 20.95 -21.94 -43.52
CA ILE A 19 19.55 -22.24 -43.91
C ILE A 19 18.78 -20.96 -44.23
N VAL A 20 18.94 -19.93 -43.41
CA VAL A 20 18.29 -18.62 -43.59
C VAL A 20 18.72 -17.97 -44.91
N TYR A 21 20.02 -17.95 -45.20
CA TYR A 21 20.55 -17.35 -46.44
C TYR A 21 20.20 -18.19 -47.67
N GLU A 22 20.19 -19.51 -47.56
CA GLU A 22 19.76 -20.40 -48.64
C GLU A 22 18.28 -20.15 -49.00
N MET A 23 17.40 -20.06 -48.00
CA MET A 23 15.99 -19.72 -48.22
C MET A 23 15.82 -18.35 -48.86
N MET A 24 16.55 -17.34 -48.37
CA MET A 24 16.54 -15.99 -48.94
C MET A 24 16.88 -16.00 -50.44
N LEU A 25 17.94 -16.73 -50.83
CA LEU A 25 18.41 -16.81 -52.21
C LEU A 25 17.44 -17.57 -53.12
N ARG A 26 16.81 -18.64 -52.60
CA ARG A 26 15.75 -19.36 -53.33
C ARG A 26 14.54 -18.47 -53.58
N ILE A 27 14.11 -17.70 -52.59
CA ILE A 27 12.96 -16.78 -52.69
C ILE A 27 13.23 -15.63 -53.67
N THR A 28 14.46 -15.14 -53.71
CA THR A 28 14.88 -14.06 -54.63
C THR A 28 15.22 -14.56 -56.04
N GLY A 29 14.99 -15.85 -56.33
CA GLY A 29 15.17 -16.44 -57.67
C GLY A 29 16.63 -16.67 -58.09
N PHE A 30 17.58 -16.64 -57.15
CA PHE A 30 19.00 -16.86 -57.45
C PHE A 30 19.31 -18.34 -57.65
N SER A 31 20.10 -18.66 -58.69
CA SER A 31 20.65 -20.00 -58.87
C SER A 31 21.68 -20.30 -57.77
N ILE A 32 21.52 -21.45 -57.10
CA ILE A 32 22.43 -21.91 -56.05
C ILE A 32 23.72 -22.44 -56.70
N ASN A 33 24.54 -21.54 -57.22
CA ASN A 33 25.85 -21.83 -57.80
C ASN A 33 26.99 -21.49 -56.83
N THR A 34 28.23 -21.80 -57.21
CA THR A 34 29.48 -21.62 -56.44
C THR A 34 29.65 -20.22 -55.81
N ALA A 35 29.04 -19.19 -56.40
CA ALA A 35 29.04 -17.82 -55.89
C ALA A 35 28.30 -17.65 -54.55
N VAL A 36 27.24 -18.43 -54.30
CA VAL A 36 26.46 -18.42 -53.05
C VAL A 36 27.30 -18.92 -51.88
N TYR A 37 28.05 -20.00 -52.09
CA TYR A 37 28.96 -20.54 -51.09
C TYR A 37 30.11 -19.58 -50.78
N GLY A 38 30.67 -18.92 -51.81
CA GLY A 38 31.67 -17.87 -51.63
C GLY A 38 31.16 -16.70 -50.79
N LEU A 39 29.93 -16.27 -51.04
CA LEU A 39 29.32 -15.16 -50.32
C LEU A 39 28.93 -15.53 -48.88
N PHE A 40 28.48 -16.77 -48.65
CA PHE A 40 28.26 -17.29 -47.29
C PHE A 40 29.57 -17.40 -46.50
N ILE A 41 30.68 -17.80 -47.13
CA ILE A 41 32.01 -17.83 -46.50
C ILE A 41 32.46 -16.42 -46.11
N ILE A 42 32.28 -15.43 -46.98
CA ILE A 42 32.55 -14.01 -46.69
C ILE A 42 31.70 -13.53 -45.51
N LEU A 43 30.44 -13.97 -45.45
CA LEU A 43 29.52 -13.63 -44.36
C LEU A 43 29.97 -14.21 -43.02
N VAL A 44 30.32 -15.49 -42.98
CA VAL A 44 30.89 -16.14 -41.78
C VAL A 44 32.19 -15.45 -41.36
N PHE A 45 33.02 -15.01 -42.32
CA PHE A 45 34.23 -14.26 -42.05
C PHE A 45 33.96 -12.92 -41.34
N PHE A 46 33.03 -12.10 -41.83
CA PHE A 46 32.68 -10.83 -41.16
C PHE A 46 32.02 -11.05 -39.78
N TYR A 47 31.18 -12.08 -39.64
CA TYR A 47 30.59 -12.47 -38.36
C TYR A 47 31.66 -12.95 -37.35
N SER A 48 32.72 -13.61 -37.83
CA SER A 48 33.88 -13.99 -37.00
C SER A 48 34.70 -12.78 -36.58
N MET A 49 35.00 -11.86 -37.52
CA MET A 49 35.84 -10.67 -37.27
C MET A 49 35.24 -9.70 -36.26
N THR A 50 33.92 -9.59 -36.25
CA THR A 50 33.18 -8.69 -35.34
C THR A 50 32.89 -9.30 -33.97
N GLY A 51 33.37 -10.52 -33.70
CA GLY A 51 33.12 -11.23 -32.44
C GLY A 51 31.70 -11.80 -32.30
N ASN A 52 30.84 -11.67 -33.33
CA ASN A 52 29.45 -12.15 -33.30
C ASN A 52 29.30 -13.68 -33.34
N LEU A 53 30.38 -14.43 -33.58
CA LEU A 53 30.43 -15.89 -33.42
C LEU A 53 31.00 -16.33 -32.06
N ASN A 54 31.57 -15.38 -31.29
CA ASN A 54 32.21 -15.67 -30.02
C ASN A 54 31.25 -15.44 -28.85
N PHE A 55 30.31 -16.37 -28.69
CA PHE A 55 29.33 -16.35 -27.61
C PHE A 55 29.94 -16.58 -26.21
N ASN A 56 31.27 -16.61 -26.02
CA ASN A 56 31.91 -16.84 -24.72
C ASN A 56 32.23 -15.54 -23.92
N GLU A 57 32.34 -14.37 -24.56
CA GLU A 57 32.69 -13.10 -23.88
C GLU A 57 31.50 -12.38 -23.20
N GLU A 58 31.75 -11.56 -22.16
CA GLU A 58 30.72 -10.89 -21.34
C GLU A 58 30.07 -9.67 -22.00
N LYS A 59 30.76 -9.00 -22.93
CA LYS A 59 30.20 -7.91 -23.74
C LYS A 59 30.10 -8.33 -25.19
N VAL A 60 28.87 -8.64 -25.58
CA VAL A 60 28.54 -8.97 -26.96
C VAL A 60 28.26 -7.67 -27.71
N GLY A 61 29.20 -7.22 -28.55
CA GLY A 61 29.02 -6.04 -29.38
C GLY A 61 27.98 -6.32 -30.47
N CYS A 62 26.79 -5.74 -30.36
CA CYS A 62 25.70 -5.96 -31.32
C CYS A 62 25.95 -5.16 -32.63
N ASN A 63 26.98 -5.55 -33.38
CA ASN A 63 27.32 -5.00 -34.69
C ASN A 63 26.75 -5.83 -35.85
N THR A 64 25.82 -6.75 -35.59
CA THR A 64 25.15 -7.58 -36.60
C THR A 64 24.41 -6.75 -37.64
N ILE A 65 23.84 -5.60 -37.24
CA ILE A 65 23.21 -4.64 -38.16
C ILE A 65 24.24 -4.06 -39.14
N PHE A 66 25.43 -3.69 -38.66
CA PHE A 66 26.51 -3.14 -39.49
C PHE A 66 27.00 -4.16 -40.52
N ILE A 67 27.19 -5.42 -40.10
CA ILE A 67 27.63 -6.50 -41.01
C ILE A 67 26.58 -6.80 -42.06
N ASN A 68 25.31 -6.92 -41.65
CA ASN A 68 24.23 -7.15 -42.58
C ASN A 68 24.08 -5.96 -43.54
N SER A 69 24.28 -4.73 -43.08
CA SER A 69 24.29 -3.52 -43.93
C SER A 69 25.46 -3.48 -44.91
N LEU A 70 26.65 -3.95 -44.51
CA LEU A 70 27.84 -4.05 -45.38
C LEU A 70 27.61 -5.09 -46.49
N ILE A 71 27.08 -6.25 -46.12
CA ILE A 71 26.76 -7.35 -47.04
C ILE A 71 25.64 -6.94 -48.00
N PHE A 72 24.65 -6.21 -47.49
CA PHE A 72 23.64 -5.57 -48.32
C PHE A 72 24.27 -4.60 -49.33
N GLY A 73 25.17 -3.71 -48.89
CA GLY A 73 25.85 -2.77 -49.78
C GLY A 73 26.57 -3.48 -50.94
N ILE A 74 27.21 -4.62 -50.65
CA ILE A 74 27.83 -5.47 -51.66
C ILE A 74 26.78 -6.06 -52.62
N PHE A 75 25.69 -6.65 -52.11
CA PHE A 75 24.62 -7.20 -52.97
C PHE A 75 23.93 -6.13 -53.82
N PHE A 76 23.66 -4.95 -53.26
CA PHE A 76 23.00 -3.85 -53.93
C PHE A 76 23.83 -3.30 -55.08
N LEU A 77 25.16 -3.21 -54.90
CA LEU A 77 26.13 -2.82 -55.93
C LEU A 77 26.05 -3.72 -57.16
N PHE A 78 25.77 -5.01 -57.00
CA PHE A 78 25.74 -5.97 -58.10
C PHE A 78 24.38 -6.10 -58.79
N TYR A 79 23.25 -5.96 -58.07
CA TYR A 79 21.95 -6.41 -58.59
C TYR A 79 20.88 -5.35 -58.75
N LYS A 80 20.98 -4.17 -58.12
CA LYS A 80 20.06 -3.00 -58.31
C LYS A 80 18.54 -3.29 -58.29
N ILE A 81 18.08 -4.38 -57.67
CA ILE A 81 16.67 -4.74 -57.58
C ILE A 81 16.18 -4.53 -56.13
N LEU A 82 15.12 -3.72 -55.94
CA LEU A 82 14.60 -3.37 -54.61
C LEU A 82 13.97 -4.56 -53.88
N SER A 83 13.45 -5.56 -54.59
CA SER A 83 12.84 -6.72 -53.94
C SER A 83 13.84 -7.62 -53.22
N ILE A 84 15.06 -7.68 -53.73
CA ILE A 84 16.18 -8.33 -53.02
C ILE A 84 16.45 -7.58 -51.71
N PHE A 85 16.32 -6.24 -51.68
CA PHE A 85 16.53 -5.44 -50.48
C PHE A 85 15.48 -5.70 -49.40
N THR A 86 14.21 -5.79 -49.77
CA THR A 86 13.13 -6.00 -48.79
C THR A 86 13.16 -7.41 -48.22
N VAL A 87 13.41 -8.41 -49.07
CA VAL A 87 13.66 -9.79 -48.62
C VAL A 87 14.89 -9.83 -47.71
N PHE A 88 15.99 -9.15 -48.05
CA PHE A 88 17.20 -9.10 -47.23
C PHE A 88 16.97 -8.43 -45.86
N ILE A 89 16.15 -7.37 -45.78
CA ILE A 89 15.78 -6.72 -44.52
C ILE A 89 14.99 -7.67 -43.62
N VAL A 90 13.96 -8.34 -44.16
CA VAL A 90 13.14 -9.32 -43.42
C VAL A 90 14.04 -10.40 -42.83
N PHE A 91 14.93 -10.95 -43.65
CA PHE A 91 15.86 -11.99 -43.22
C PHE A 91 16.91 -11.48 -42.24
N SER A 92 17.41 -10.25 -42.41
CA SER A 92 18.35 -9.62 -41.46
C SER A 92 17.73 -9.39 -40.08
N LEU A 93 16.46 -9.01 -40.02
CA LEU A 93 15.72 -8.84 -38.76
C LEU A 93 15.41 -10.18 -38.11
N PHE A 94 15.03 -11.17 -38.92
CA PHE A 94 14.84 -12.55 -38.45
C PHE A 94 16.14 -13.12 -37.88
N GLN A 95 17.27 -12.84 -38.53
CA GLN A 95 18.60 -13.21 -38.06
C GLN A 95 18.98 -12.48 -36.75
N LEU A 96 18.72 -11.17 -36.66
CA LEU A 96 18.94 -10.40 -35.43
C LEU A 96 18.10 -10.97 -34.27
N PHE A 97 16.89 -11.41 -34.55
CA PHE A 97 16.03 -12.08 -33.59
C PHE A 97 16.62 -13.43 -33.13
N ILE A 98 17.04 -14.30 -34.07
CA ILE A 98 17.74 -15.57 -33.75
C ILE A 98 18.97 -15.29 -32.89
N TYR A 99 19.78 -14.29 -33.24
CA TYR A 99 20.98 -13.91 -32.51
C TYR A 99 20.67 -13.49 -31.06
N ARG A 100 19.68 -12.60 -30.86
CA ARG A 100 19.22 -12.21 -29.52
C ARG A 100 18.70 -13.40 -28.71
N LEU A 101 18.05 -14.36 -29.38
CA LEU A 101 17.59 -15.62 -28.79
C LEU A 101 18.75 -16.43 -28.21
N ILE A 102 19.83 -16.56 -28.98
CA ILE A 102 21.04 -17.31 -28.60
C ILE A 102 21.78 -16.62 -27.44
N VAL A 103 21.89 -15.29 -27.45
CA VAL A 103 22.50 -14.52 -26.34
C VAL A 103 21.69 -14.68 -25.05
N LYS A 104 20.36 -14.63 -25.12
CA LYS A 104 19.47 -14.83 -23.97
C LYS A 104 19.51 -16.27 -23.44
N PHE A 105 19.81 -17.25 -24.30
CA PHE A 105 20.09 -18.64 -23.91
C PHE A 105 21.39 -18.77 -23.09
N LYS A 106 22.42 -17.98 -23.41
CA LYS A 106 23.69 -17.97 -22.66
C LYS A 106 23.52 -17.40 -21.24
N GLU A 107 22.84 -16.26 -21.09
CA GLU A 107 22.61 -15.62 -19.77
C GLU A 107 21.85 -16.55 -18.81
N LYS A 108 21.03 -17.45 -19.35
CA LYS A 108 20.22 -18.42 -18.62
C LYS A 108 21.03 -19.59 -18.02
N ASN A 109 22.21 -19.91 -18.56
CA ASN A 109 23.06 -20.97 -18.03
C ASN A 109 23.81 -20.57 -16.73
N LYS A 110 23.69 -19.33 -16.26
CA LYS A 110 24.26 -18.90 -14.97
C LYS A 110 23.32 -19.07 -13.76
N ASN A 111 22.00 -19.29 -13.94
CA ASN A 111 21.03 -19.40 -12.84
C ASN A 111 20.08 -20.60 -12.98
N GLU A 112 19.74 -21.22 -11.84
CA GLU A 112 19.11 -22.52 -11.62
C GLU A 112 17.74 -22.78 -12.32
N THR A 113 17.60 -24.02 -12.84
CA THR A 113 16.39 -24.83 -13.13
C THR A 113 15.20 -24.27 -13.96
N PRO A 114 14.49 -25.14 -14.72
CA PRO A 114 14.12 -24.81 -16.09
C PRO A 114 12.65 -24.38 -16.24
N LYS A 115 12.43 -23.43 -17.15
CA LYS A 115 11.39 -23.60 -18.17
C LYS A 115 12.07 -23.43 -19.51
N LEU A 116 11.73 -24.26 -20.50
CA LEU A 116 12.18 -24.09 -21.88
C LEU A 116 11.95 -22.65 -22.36
N ILE A 117 12.58 -22.27 -23.47
CA ILE A 117 12.13 -21.25 -24.43
C ILE A 117 10.86 -20.51 -23.96
N ASN A 118 10.78 -19.18 -24.04
CA ASN A 118 9.44 -18.58 -24.04
C ASN A 118 8.77 -18.97 -25.37
N GLU A 119 8.34 -20.24 -25.51
CA GLU A 119 7.66 -20.82 -26.68
C GLU A 119 6.50 -19.90 -27.03
N ARG A 120 5.91 -19.31 -25.99
CA ARG A 120 4.89 -18.27 -26.09
C ARG A 120 5.35 -17.05 -26.90
N SER A 121 6.57 -16.52 -26.72
CA SER A 121 7.05 -15.40 -27.54
C SER A 121 7.28 -15.79 -29.00
N PHE A 122 7.73 -17.02 -29.27
CA PHE A 122 7.86 -17.53 -30.64
C PHE A 122 6.49 -17.74 -31.29
N ILE A 123 5.55 -18.34 -30.56
CA ILE A 123 4.16 -18.52 -30.98
C ILE A 123 3.50 -17.16 -31.22
N LYS A 124 3.70 -16.16 -30.35
CA LYS A 124 3.18 -14.80 -30.55
C LYS A 124 3.73 -14.14 -31.81
N PHE A 125 5.05 -14.18 -31.99
CA PHE A 125 5.70 -13.67 -33.20
C PHE A 125 5.15 -14.36 -34.45
N GLY A 126 5.02 -15.68 -34.43
CA GLY A 126 4.47 -16.46 -35.53
C GLY A 126 3.02 -16.08 -35.83
N ILE A 127 2.16 -15.99 -34.80
CA ILE A 127 0.76 -15.60 -34.95
C ILE A 127 0.62 -14.17 -35.47
N ASP A 128 1.37 -13.20 -34.92
CA ASP A 128 1.29 -11.81 -35.37
C ASP A 128 1.79 -11.67 -36.82
N SER A 129 2.84 -12.41 -37.21
CA SER A 129 3.33 -12.49 -38.60
C SER A 129 2.32 -13.16 -39.53
N LEU A 130 1.69 -14.26 -39.08
CA LEU A 130 0.61 -14.91 -39.81
C LEU A 130 -0.59 -13.99 -39.97
N GLY A 131 -0.88 -13.13 -39.00
CA GLY A 131 -1.93 -12.11 -39.11
C GLY A 131 -1.68 -11.12 -40.23
N ILE A 132 -0.42 -10.69 -40.42
CA ILE A 132 -0.03 -9.83 -41.54
C ILE A 132 -0.22 -10.55 -42.88
N ILE A 133 0.25 -11.80 -42.97
CA ILE A 133 0.12 -12.61 -44.18
C ILE A 133 -1.36 -12.85 -44.51
N PHE A 134 -2.15 -13.22 -43.50
CA PHE A 134 -3.59 -13.41 -43.60
C PHE A 134 -4.29 -12.14 -44.08
N GLY A 135 -3.94 -10.98 -43.53
CA GLY A 135 -4.52 -9.71 -43.93
C GLY A 135 -4.21 -9.36 -45.39
N MET A 136 -2.97 -9.57 -45.84
CA MET A 136 -2.60 -9.28 -47.23
C MET A 136 -3.24 -10.26 -48.22
N VAL A 137 -3.13 -11.56 -47.98
CA VAL A 137 -3.75 -12.58 -48.84
C VAL A 137 -5.26 -12.39 -48.87
N GLY A 138 -5.90 -12.17 -47.72
CA GLY A 138 -7.32 -11.89 -47.62
C GLY A 138 -7.75 -10.64 -48.39
N ALA A 139 -6.92 -9.58 -48.39
CA ALA A 139 -7.20 -8.37 -49.16
C ALA A 139 -7.12 -8.61 -50.68
N PHE A 140 -6.17 -9.42 -51.15
CA PHE A 140 -6.08 -9.79 -52.57
C PHE A 140 -7.20 -10.71 -53.01
N ILE A 141 -7.54 -11.72 -52.21
CA ILE A 141 -8.71 -12.58 -52.45
C ILE A 141 -9.97 -11.72 -52.53
N SER A 142 -10.15 -10.77 -51.61
CA SER A 142 -11.33 -9.88 -51.59
C SER A 142 -11.43 -9.00 -52.83
N LYS A 143 -10.30 -8.65 -53.46
CA LYS A 143 -10.28 -7.78 -54.64
C LYS A 143 -10.30 -8.53 -55.97
N TYR A 144 -9.58 -9.64 -56.07
CA TYR A 144 -9.30 -10.35 -57.32
C TYR A 144 -9.94 -11.74 -57.40
N GLY A 145 -10.63 -12.19 -56.34
CA GLY A 145 -11.30 -13.49 -56.33
C GLY A 145 -10.31 -14.64 -56.49
N LEU A 146 -10.53 -15.53 -57.46
CA LEU A 146 -9.71 -16.72 -57.71
C LEU A 146 -8.37 -16.42 -58.40
N GLU A 147 -8.23 -15.26 -59.06
CA GLU A 147 -7.00 -14.86 -59.77
C GLU A 147 -5.97 -14.19 -58.84
N TRP A 148 -6.19 -14.25 -57.52
CA TRP A 148 -5.36 -13.56 -56.53
C TRP A 148 -3.89 -14.01 -56.55
N GLU A 149 -3.61 -15.28 -56.86
CA GLU A 149 -2.25 -15.83 -56.90
C GLU A 149 -1.42 -15.22 -58.03
N GLU A 150 -2.02 -14.93 -59.18
CA GLU A 150 -1.33 -14.31 -60.31
C GLU A 150 -1.06 -12.81 -60.08
N LYS A 151 -1.81 -12.18 -59.17
CA LYS A 151 -1.72 -10.74 -58.89
C LYS A 151 -0.93 -10.42 -57.62
N LEU A 152 -0.75 -11.38 -56.72
CA LEU A 152 0.03 -11.20 -55.49
C LEU A 152 1.50 -11.53 -55.76
N GLU A 153 2.31 -10.52 -56.01
CA GLU A 153 3.75 -10.70 -56.05
C GLU A 153 4.29 -10.97 -54.63
N THR A 154 5.18 -11.96 -54.52
CA THR A 154 5.82 -12.32 -53.24
C THR A 154 6.57 -11.15 -52.63
N GLU A 155 7.11 -10.26 -53.46
CA GLU A 155 7.80 -9.04 -53.07
C GLU A 155 6.94 -8.13 -52.19
N TYR A 156 5.63 -8.05 -52.47
CA TYR A 156 4.69 -7.22 -51.71
C TYR A 156 4.54 -7.74 -50.29
N LEU A 157 4.36 -9.06 -50.17
CA LEU A 157 4.18 -9.75 -48.90
C LEU A 157 5.41 -9.55 -47.99
N PHE A 158 6.60 -9.79 -48.54
CA PHE A 158 7.85 -9.65 -47.77
C PHE A 158 8.14 -8.20 -47.40
N THR A 159 7.86 -7.25 -48.29
CA THR A 159 8.10 -5.83 -48.01
C THR A 159 7.23 -5.34 -46.84
N TYR A 160 5.92 -5.60 -46.90
CA TYR A 160 5.01 -5.17 -45.84
C TYR A 160 5.29 -5.88 -44.51
N LEU A 161 5.52 -7.20 -44.55
CA LEU A 161 5.91 -7.98 -43.37
C LEU A 161 7.22 -7.45 -42.77
N GLY A 162 8.21 -7.12 -43.58
CA GLY A 162 9.48 -6.57 -43.14
C GLY A 162 9.33 -5.27 -42.36
N ILE A 163 8.56 -4.32 -42.90
CA ILE A 163 8.27 -3.04 -42.24
C ILE A 163 7.59 -3.26 -40.89
N PHE A 164 6.59 -4.15 -40.85
CA PHE A 164 5.91 -4.51 -39.60
C PHE A 164 6.89 -5.11 -38.59
N LEU A 165 7.75 -6.04 -39.02
CA LEU A 165 8.71 -6.71 -38.13
C LEU A 165 9.77 -5.76 -37.56
N ILE A 166 10.21 -4.75 -38.32
CA ILE A 166 11.10 -3.69 -37.78
C ILE A 166 10.43 -3.02 -36.58
N GLY A 167 9.20 -2.52 -36.77
CA GLY A 167 8.46 -1.84 -35.71
C GLY A 167 8.10 -2.77 -34.56
N TYR A 168 7.78 -4.03 -34.84
CA TYR A 168 7.45 -5.06 -33.85
C TYR A 168 8.61 -5.34 -32.88
N PHE A 169 9.84 -5.43 -33.40
CA PHE A 169 11.03 -5.61 -32.57
C PHE A 169 11.49 -4.33 -31.89
N TYR A 170 11.31 -3.17 -32.53
CA TYR A 170 11.60 -1.88 -31.91
C TYR A 170 10.70 -1.62 -30.69
N THR A 171 9.40 -1.90 -30.83
CA THR A 171 8.38 -1.73 -29.77
C THR A 171 8.34 -2.87 -28.75
N ARG A 172 9.18 -3.91 -28.93
CA ARG A 172 9.27 -5.09 -28.06
C ARG A 172 7.92 -5.80 -27.81
N MET A 173 7.10 -5.92 -28.85
CA MET A 173 5.75 -6.49 -28.73
C MET A 173 5.73 -7.97 -28.29
N ASN A 174 6.78 -8.72 -28.62
CA ASN A 174 6.97 -10.12 -28.22
C ASN A 174 7.11 -10.34 -26.71
N ASP A 175 7.54 -9.32 -25.97
CA ASP A 175 7.73 -9.37 -24.53
C ASP A 175 6.41 -9.16 -23.77
N LYS A 176 5.41 -8.55 -24.42
CA LYS A 176 4.11 -8.24 -23.80
C LYS A 176 3.26 -9.48 -23.59
N SER A 177 2.55 -9.54 -22.46
CA SER A 177 1.72 -10.69 -22.10
C SER A 177 0.31 -10.61 -22.72
N TRP A 178 -0.04 -11.59 -23.57
CA TRP A 178 -1.39 -11.67 -24.15
C TRP A 178 -2.48 -12.01 -23.12
N SER A 179 -2.09 -12.63 -22.00
CA SER A 179 -3.03 -12.96 -20.91
C SER A 179 -3.36 -11.78 -19.99
N TYR A 180 -2.62 -10.68 -20.10
CA TYR A 180 -2.76 -9.45 -19.30
C TYR A 180 -2.74 -8.20 -20.18
N THR A 181 -3.12 -8.33 -21.46
CA THR A 181 -3.13 -7.22 -22.41
C THR A 181 -4.05 -6.12 -21.91
N ASN A 182 -3.47 -4.94 -21.67
CA ASN A 182 -4.21 -3.75 -21.27
C ASN A 182 -4.63 -2.94 -22.52
N ILE A 183 -5.38 -1.86 -22.31
CA ILE A 183 -5.83 -1.00 -23.41
C ILE A 183 -4.65 -0.37 -24.18
N LEU A 184 -3.56 -0.03 -23.48
CA LEU A 184 -2.37 0.54 -24.10
C LEU A 184 -1.69 -0.47 -25.06
N ASP A 185 -1.73 -1.76 -24.77
CA ASP A 185 -1.16 -2.79 -25.62
C ASP A 185 -1.95 -3.00 -26.91
N VAL A 186 -3.28 -2.84 -26.84
CA VAL A 186 -4.16 -2.82 -28.01
C VAL A 186 -3.86 -1.58 -28.86
N LEU A 187 -3.79 -0.39 -28.24
CA LEU A 187 -3.48 0.86 -28.95
C LEU A 187 -2.10 0.82 -29.61
N ASN A 188 -1.08 0.27 -28.92
CA ASN A 188 0.25 0.12 -29.49
C ASN A 188 0.28 -0.85 -30.70
N LEU A 189 -0.55 -1.91 -30.69
CA LEU A 189 -0.67 -2.81 -31.84
C LEU A 189 -1.32 -2.11 -33.05
N ILE A 190 -2.38 -1.34 -32.80
CA ILE A 190 -3.06 -0.55 -33.83
C ILE A 190 -2.08 0.47 -34.41
N PHE A 191 -1.38 1.22 -33.55
CA PHE A 191 -0.39 2.21 -33.95
C PHE A 191 0.76 1.62 -34.76
N LEU A 192 1.29 0.46 -34.35
CA LEU A 192 2.33 -0.26 -35.10
C LEU A 192 1.85 -0.61 -36.51
N ASN A 193 0.69 -1.25 -36.63
CA ASN A 193 0.13 -1.60 -37.93
C ASN A 193 -0.13 -0.35 -38.79
N SER A 194 -0.70 0.71 -38.22
CA SER A 194 -0.93 1.98 -38.93
C SER A 194 0.35 2.62 -39.45
N ILE A 195 1.42 2.67 -38.65
CA ILE A 195 2.73 3.18 -39.09
C ILE A 195 3.30 2.31 -40.20
N SER A 196 3.21 0.99 -40.07
CA SER A 196 3.68 0.06 -41.11
C SER A 196 2.93 0.25 -42.42
N THR A 197 1.62 0.48 -42.36
CA THR A 197 0.79 0.83 -43.52
C THR A 197 1.20 2.16 -44.14
N ILE A 198 1.42 3.21 -43.35
CA ILE A 198 1.86 4.52 -43.85
C ILE A 198 3.22 4.40 -44.54
N ALA A 199 4.18 3.70 -43.93
CA ALA A 199 5.50 3.47 -44.52
C ALA A 199 5.40 2.68 -45.83
N PHE A 200 4.52 1.69 -45.92
CA PHE A 200 4.28 0.95 -47.15
C PHE A 200 3.63 1.82 -48.24
N LEU A 201 2.67 2.67 -47.89
CA LEU A 201 2.06 3.63 -48.84
C LEU A 201 3.07 4.63 -49.38
N ILE A 202 4.03 5.08 -48.57
CA ILE A 202 5.13 5.95 -49.03
C ILE A 202 5.98 5.25 -50.10
N ILE A 203 6.28 3.95 -49.92
CA ILE A 203 7.04 3.14 -50.90
C ILE A 203 6.27 2.94 -52.20
N ILE A 204 4.94 2.79 -52.12
CA ILE A 204 4.07 2.72 -53.30
C ILE A 204 4.07 4.07 -54.03
N TYR A 205 3.97 5.18 -53.29
CA TYR A 205 3.95 6.53 -53.87
C TYR A 205 5.23 6.87 -54.63
N THR A 206 6.38 6.38 -54.17
CA THR A 206 7.67 6.57 -54.87
C THR A 206 7.81 5.70 -56.13
N ARG A 207 6.75 4.98 -56.53
CA ARG A 207 6.69 4.07 -57.70
C ARG A 207 7.78 3.01 -57.73
N ILE A 208 8.30 2.62 -56.57
CA ILE A 208 9.26 1.53 -56.51
C ILE A 208 8.55 0.16 -56.58
N ILE A 209 7.27 0.13 -56.21
CA ILE A 209 6.40 -1.05 -56.22
C ILE A 209 4.99 -0.62 -56.67
N ASP A 210 4.46 -1.23 -57.75
CA ASP A 210 3.11 -0.94 -58.27
C ASP A 210 2.06 -1.80 -57.54
N TYR A 211 1.58 -1.30 -56.41
CA TYR A 211 0.61 -2.00 -55.56
C TYR A 211 -0.75 -1.27 -55.51
N PRO A 212 -1.89 -1.97 -55.58
CA PRO A 212 -3.20 -1.31 -55.52
C PRO A 212 -3.50 -0.72 -54.14
N VAL A 213 -3.62 0.61 -54.03
CA VAL A 213 -3.85 1.31 -52.75
C VAL A 213 -5.09 0.80 -52.00
N SER A 214 -6.14 0.37 -52.72
CA SER A 214 -7.36 -0.17 -52.11
C SER A 214 -7.14 -1.45 -51.30
N THR A 215 -6.18 -2.31 -51.67
CA THR A 215 -5.89 -3.55 -50.92
C THR A 215 -5.05 -3.29 -49.67
N VAL A 216 -4.35 -2.15 -49.59
CA VAL A 216 -3.55 -1.76 -48.43
C VAL A 216 -4.44 -1.46 -47.21
N LEU A 217 -5.56 -0.77 -47.41
CA LEU A 217 -6.49 -0.46 -46.31
C LEU A 217 -7.22 -1.71 -45.82
N VAL A 218 -7.62 -2.60 -46.74
CA VAL A 218 -8.26 -3.87 -46.40
C VAL A 218 -7.29 -4.78 -45.65
N SER A 219 -6.01 -4.83 -46.07
CA SER A 219 -5.00 -5.64 -45.39
C SER A 219 -4.71 -5.15 -43.98
N LEU A 220 -4.70 -3.84 -43.73
CA LEU A 220 -4.59 -3.24 -42.39
C LEU A 220 -5.72 -3.74 -41.46
N ILE A 221 -6.98 -3.62 -41.90
CA ILE A 221 -8.16 -3.99 -41.09
C ILE A 221 -8.14 -5.49 -40.79
N LEU A 222 -7.89 -6.32 -41.80
CA LEU A 222 -7.88 -7.78 -41.64
C LEU A 222 -6.72 -8.25 -40.74
N SER A 223 -5.53 -7.63 -40.88
CA SER A 223 -4.37 -7.96 -40.04
C SER A 223 -4.63 -7.66 -38.56
N ILE A 224 -5.12 -6.45 -38.25
CA ILE A 224 -5.45 -6.06 -36.86
C ILE A 224 -6.53 -6.97 -36.30
N SER A 225 -7.58 -7.24 -37.08
CA SER A 225 -8.70 -8.08 -36.64
C SER A 225 -8.24 -9.49 -36.27
N PHE A 226 -7.40 -10.10 -37.10
CA PHE A 226 -6.84 -11.43 -36.83
C PHE A 226 -5.96 -11.44 -35.56
N GLN A 227 -5.05 -10.47 -35.44
CA GLN A 227 -4.13 -10.37 -34.30
C GLN A 227 -4.89 -10.16 -32.98
N LEU A 228 -5.91 -9.28 -32.97
CA LEU A 228 -6.76 -9.06 -31.80
C LEU A 228 -7.62 -10.28 -31.46
N PHE A 229 -8.16 -10.96 -32.46
CA PHE A 229 -8.92 -12.19 -32.27
C PHE A 229 -8.07 -13.29 -31.60
N CYS A 230 -6.84 -13.51 -32.08
CA CYS A 230 -5.93 -14.45 -31.44
C CYS A 230 -5.63 -14.05 -29.99
N ARG A 231 -5.33 -12.77 -29.71
CA ARG A 231 -5.11 -12.28 -28.33
C ARG A 231 -6.32 -12.52 -27.43
N TYR A 232 -7.53 -12.31 -27.96
CA TYR A 232 -8.77 -12.58 -27.25
C TYR A 232 -8.94 -14.08 -26.92
N LEU A 233 -8.66 -14.99 -27.86
CA LEU A 233 -8.68 -16.43 -27.60
C LEU A 233 -7.70 -16.84 -26.48
N PHE A 234 -6.50 -16.27 -26.46
CA PHE A 234 -5.53 -16.50 -25.39
C PHE A 234 -6.01 -15.96 -24.03
N ARG A 235 -6.76 -14.85 -24.02
CA ARG A 235 -7.40 -14.31 -22.81
C ARG A 235 -8.54 -15.22 -22.33
N LEU A 236 -9.36 -15.75 -23.23
CA LEU A 236 -10.44 -16.70 -22.91
C LEU A 236 -9.91 -17.99 -22.28
N LYS A 237 -8.81 -18.54 -22.80
CA LYS A 237 -8.20 -19.77 -22.25
C LYS A 237 -7.82 -19.63 -20.76
N ARG A 238 -7.44 -18.44 -20.30
CA ARG A 238 -7.18 -18.16 -18.88
C ARG A 238 -8.48 -18.18 -18.06
N PHE A 239 -9.53 -17.54 -18.56
CA PHE A 239 -10.82 -17.47 -17.90
C PHE A 239 -11.43 -18.87 -17.67
N TYR A 240 -11.44 -19.72 -18.70
CA TYR A 240 -11.97 -21.08 -18.59
C TYR A 240 -11.08 -22.03 -17.78
N LYS A 241 -9.75 -21.86 -17.81
CA LYS A 241 -8.84 -22.68 -16.98
C LYS A 241 -8.99 -22.37 -15.48
N SER A 242 -9.41 -21.14 -15.13
CA SER A 242 -9.72 -20.77 -13.75
C SER A 242 -11.00 -21.47 -13.24
N LYS A 243 -12.02 -21.55 -14.10
CA LYS A 243 -13.33 -22.12 -13.76
C LYS A 243 -13.34 -23.65 -13.54
N ASN A 244 -12.31 -24.37 -13.99
CA ASN A 244 -12.23 -25.83 -13.99
C ASN A 244 -11.48 -26.46 -12.79
N ARG A 245 -11.18 -25.69 -11.74
CA ARG A 245 -10.76 -26.24 -10.45
C ARG A 245 -11.96 -26.26 -9.53
N GLY A 246 -12.59 -27.44 -9.43
CA GLY A 246 -13.83 -27.67 -8.69
C GLY A 246 -13.65 -27.56 -7.18
N LEU A 247 -13.82 -26.35 -6.67
CA LEU A 247 -14.35 -26.12 -5.33
C LEU A 247 -15.70 -25.46 -5.53
N VAL A 248 -16.77 -26.14 -5.11
CA VAL A 248 -18.08 -25.49 -4.98
C VAL A 248 -17.93 -24.51 -3.82
N PRO A 249 -18.12 -23.19 -4.01
CA PRO A 249 -18.02 -22.25 -2.90
C PRO A 249 -19.09 -22.61 -1.86
N GLU A 250 -18.68 -22.82 -0.61
CA GLU A 250 -19.55 -23.36 0.45
C GLU A 250 -20.51 -22.31 1.01
N GLU A 251 -20.19 -21.01 0.87
CA GLU A 251 -20.92 -19.92 1.52
C GLU A 251 -21.55 -18.92 0.54
N ARG A 252 -22.86 -18.70 0.68
CA ARG A 252 -23.64 -17.77 -0.15
C ARG A 252 -23.59 -16.39 0.48
N VAL A 253 -22.94 -15.45 -0.20
CA VAL A 253 -22.68 -14.12 0.35
C VAL A 253 -23.36 -13.01 -0.43
N LEU A 254 -23.85 -12.02 0.30
CA LEU A 254 -24.37 -10.78 -0.25
C LEU A 254 -23.32 -9.68 -0.06
N VAL A 255 -23.00 -8.92 -1.10
CA VAL A 255 -22.04 -7.81 -0.98
C VAL A 255 -22.81 -6.50 -0.83
N TYR A 256 -22.66 -5.84 0.31
CA TYR A 256 -23.20 -4.50 0.52
C TYR A 256 -22.14 -3.47 0.12
N GLY A 257 -22.39 -2.76 -0.98
CA GLY A 257 -21.50 -1.80 -1.60
C GLY A 257 -21.11 -2.24 -3.00
N ALA A 258 -21.77 -1.69 -4.02
CA ALA A 258 -21.50 -1.94 -5.43
C ALA A 258 -20.51 -0.89 -5.99
N GLY A 259 -19.59 -0.42 -5.15
CA GLY A 259 -18.51 0.53 -5.51
C GLY A 259 -17.25 -0.19 -6.00
N GLU A 260 -16.11 0.50 -5.91
CA GLU A 260 -14.81 -0.05 -6.35
C GLU A 260 -14.42 -1.31 -5.56
N ALA A 261 -14.53 -1.29 -4.22
CA ALA A 261 -14.23 -2.44 -3.37
C ALA A 261 -15.13 -3.64 -3.70
N GLY A 262 -16.42 -3.42 -3.96
CA GLY A 262 -17.36 -4.46 -4.37
C GLY A 262 -17.03 -5.03 -5.75
N ALA A 263 -16.64 -4.18 -6.70
CA ALA A 263 -16.22 -4.59 -8.03
C ALA A 263 -14.94 -5.45 -7.99
N ILE A 264 -13.98 -5.11 -7.13
CA ILE A 264 -12.77 -5.90 -6.89
C ILE A 264 -13.14 -7.29 -6.34
N LEU A 265 -14.06 -7.38 -5.37
CA LEU A 265 -14.53 -8.67 -4.85
C LEU A 265 -15.20 -9.53 -5.92
N ALA A 266 -16.07 -8.94 -6.75
CA ALA A 266 -16.71 -9.69 -7.84
C ALA A 266 -15.70 -10.18 -8.87
N GLN A 267 -14.71 -9.34 -9.21
CA GLN A 267 -13.62 -9.75 -10.10
C GLN A 267 -12.80 -10.90 -9.48
N GLU A 268 -12.48 -10.82 -8.19
CA GLU A 268 -11.72 -11.85 -7.47
C GLU A 268 -12.50 -13.18 -7.45
N SER A 269 -13.80 -13.14 -7.13
CA SER A 269 -14.68 -14.32 -7.17
C SER A 269 -14.72 -15.00 -8.56
N MET A 270 -14.61 -14.24 -9.64
CA MET A 270 -14.57 -14.81 -11.01
C MET A 270 -13.19 -15.33 -11.41
N THR A 271 -12.11 -14.72 -10.92
CA THR A 271 -10.75 -15.00 -11.40
C THR A 271 -9.95 -15.93 -10.51
N ASN A 272 -10.27 -16.01 -9.21
CA ASN A 272 -9.57 -16.82 -8.22
C ASN A 272 -10.38 -18.10 -7.89
N PRO A 273 -9.90 -19.30 -8.29
CA PRO A 273 -10.61 -20.56 -8.03
C PRO A 273 -10.69 -20.95 -6.56
N ILE A 274 -9.90 -20.31 -5.69
CA ILE A 274 -9.80 -20.61 -4.25
C ILE A 274 -10.69 -19.64 -3.45
N PHE A 275 -11.35 -18.68 -4.11
CA PHE A 275 -12.25 -17.75 -3.43
C PHE A 275 -13.43 -18.51 -2.79
N PRO A 276 -13.59 -18.47 -1.46
CA PRO A 276 -14.48 -19.40 -0.76
C PRO A 276 -15.97 -19.02 -0.83
N TYR A 277 -16.29 -17.86 -1.39
CA TYR A 277 -17.63 -17.30 -1.36
C TYR A 277 -18.32 -17.30 -2.73
N HIS A 278 -19.60 -17.63 -2.74
CA HIS A 278 -20.49 -17.43 -3.88
C HIS A 278 -21.29 -16.14 -3.71
N ILE A 279 -20.92 -15.10 -4.46
CA ILE A 279 -21.62 -13.81 -4.41
C ILE A 279 -22.98 -13.92 -5.11
N VAL A 280 -24.07 -13.84 -4.35
CA VAL A 280 -25.44 -13.97 -4.88
C VAL A 280 -25.94 -12.68 -5.52
N GLY A 281 -25.42 -11.53 -5.06
CA GLY A 281 -25.86 -10.22 -5.50
C GLY A 281 -25.18 -9.09 -4.76
N PHE A 282 -25.45 -7.87 -5.23
CA PHE A 282 -25.05 -6.63 -4.58
C PHE A 282 -26.24 -5.91 -3.96
N LEU A 283 -25.98 -5.14 -2.90
CA LEU A 283 -26.83 -4.08 -2.40
C LEU A 283 -26.07 -2.75 -2.48
N ASP A 284 -26.72 -1.69 -2.95
CA ASP A 284 -26.13 -0.34 -2.95
C ASP A 284 -27.25 0.70 -2.84
N ASP A 285 -27.00 1.72 -2.01
CA ASP A 285 -27.98 2.79 -1.75
C ASP A 285 -27.96 3.87 -2.84
N ASP A 286 -26.99 3.85 -3.76
CA ASP A 286 -26.98 4.73 -4.93
C ASP A 286 -28.08 4.31 -5.93
N PRO A 287 -29.11 5.14 -6.16
CA PRO A 287 -30.20 4.82 -7.06
C PRO A 287 -29.73 4.59 -8.50
N LYS A 288 -28.58 5.13 -8.91
CA LYS A 288 -28.02 4.92 -10.26
C LYS A 288 -27.55 3.49 -10.50
N LYS A 289 -27.28 2.74 -9.43
CA LYS A 289 -26.78 1.36 -9.51
C LYS A 289 -27.87 0.31 -9.35
N LYS A 290 -29.07 0.71 -8.93
CA LYS A 290 -30.21 -0.20 -8.80
C LYS A 290 -30.52 -0.87 -10.15
N ASP A 291 -30.78 -2.17 -10.11
CA ASP A 291 -31.01 -3.01 -11.30
C ASP A 291 -29.88 -3.04 -12.34
N THR A 292 -28.68 -2.58 -11.98
CA THR A 292 -27.48 -2.73 -12.82
C THR A 292 -26.75 -4.05 -12.54
N TYR A 293 -25.74 -4.35 -13.37
CA TYR A 293 -24.89 -5.52 -13.21
C TYR A 293 -23.43 -5.10 -13.05
N ILE A 294 -22.76 -5.65 -12.05
CA ILE A 294 -21.32 -5.54 -11.86
C ILE A 294 -20.71 -6.92 -12.07
N TYR A 295 -19.85 -7.07 -13.09
CA TYR A 295 -19.24 -8.36 -13.42
C TYR A 295 -20.25 -9.51 -13.55
N ASN A 296 -21.39 -9.24 -14.19
CA ASN A 296 -22.51 -10.17 -14.40
C ASN A 296 -23.23 -10.62 -13.11
N ILE A 297 -23.04 -9.91 -12.00
CA ILE A 297 -23.76 -10.07 -10.74
C ILE A 297 -24.71 -8.87 -10.59
N LYS A 298 -25.99 -9.14 -10.29
CA LYS A 298 -27.03 -8.10 -10.23
C LYS A 298 -26.95 -7.31 -8.92
N VAL A 299 -27.20 -6.00 -8.99
CA VAL A 299 -27.55 -5.17 -7.83
C VAL A 299 -29.04 -5.41 -7.52
N LEU A 300 -29.30 -6.17 -6.46
CA LEU A 300 -30.62 -6.71 -6.11
C LEU A 300 -31.54 -5.66 -5.47
N GLY A 301 -30.99 -4.57 -4.94
CA GLY A 301 -31.74 -3.50 -4.29
C GLY A 301 -30.87 -2.59 -3.45
N ASP A 302 -31.52 -1.90 -2.51
CA ASP A 302 -30.94 -0.97 -1.54
C ASP A 302 -31.14 -1.48 -0.10
N LYS A 303 -30.78 -0.67 0.89
CA LYS A 303 -30.96 -0.99 2.32
C LYS A 303 -32.37 -1.42 2.73
N GLU A 304 -33.41 -0.96 2.03
CA GLU A 304 -34.80 -1.29 2.37
C GLU A 304 -35.15 -2.72 1.97
N ASN A 305 -34.51 -3.25 0.94
CA ASN A 305 -34.73 -4.61 0.46
C ASN A 305 -33.86 -5.67 1.17
N LEU A 306 -32.98 -5.26 2.08
CA LEU A 306 -31.98 -6.11 2.73
C LEU A 306 -32.59 -7.38 3.34
N GLU A 307 -33.66 -7.25 4.12
CA GLU A 307 -34.24 -8.38 4.85
C GLU A 307 -34.89 -9.41 3.92
N GLU A 308 -35.61 -8.92 2.91
CA GLU A 308 -36.27 -9.75 1.90
C GLU A 308 -35.21 -10.53 1.11
N ILE A 309 -34.13 -9.87 0.69
CA ILE A 309 -33.07 -10.47 -0.10
C ILE A 309 -32.30 -11.52 0.69
N ILE A 310 -31.94 -11.22 1.95
CA ILE A 310 -31.24 -12.20 2.81
C ILE A 310 -32.04 -13.51 2.93
N LYS A 311 -33.36 -13.40 3.15
CA LYS A 311 -34.25 -14.56 3.27
C LYS A 311 -34.45 -15.28 1.93
N ARG A 312 -34.75 -14.53 0.86
CA ARG A 312 -35.01 -15.07 -0.49
C ARG A 312 -33.79 -15.81 -1.06
N GLU A 313 -32.61 -15.20 -0.93
CA GLU A 313 -31.37 -15.73 -1.51
C GLU A 313 -30.62 -16.69 -0.59
N LYS A 314 -31.12 -16.94 0.63
CA LYS A 314 -30.50 -17.80 1.66
C LYS A 314 -29.05 -17.41 1.93
N VAL A 315 -28.83 -16.14 2.28
CA VAL A 315 -27.51 -15.56 2.53
C VAL A 315 -26.99 -16.02 3.90
N SER A 316 -25.79 -16.61 3.96
CA SER A 316 -25.11 -16.97 5.21
C SER A 316 -24.30 -15.80 5.78
N GLU A 317 -23.74 -14.97 4.90
CA GLU A 317 -22.82 -13.89 5.28
C GLU A 317 -23.01 -12.64 4.40
N VAL A 318 -22.86 -11.47 5.02
CA VAL A 318 -22.83 -10.18 4.32
C VAL A 318 -21.41 -9.61 4.34
N LEU A 319 -20.87 -9.33 3.16
CA LEU A 319 -19.59 -8.67 2.97
C LEU A 319 -19.82 -7.16 2.81
N LEU A 320 -19.36 -6.36 3.76
CA LEU A 320 -19.41 -4.90 3.71
C LEU A 320 -18.25 -4.37 2.88
N ALA A 321 -18.54 -3.99 1.63
CA ALA A 321 -17.61 -3.39 0.68
C ALA A 321 -17.70 -1.85 0.67
N LEU A 322 -17.82 -1.27 1.87
CA LEU A 322 -17.93 0.16 2.12
C LEU A 322 -16.84 0.61 3.12
N PRO A 323 -15.54 0.40 2.83
CA PRO A 323 -14.47 0.62 3.81
C PRO A 323 -14.28 2.09 4.21
N SER A 324 -14.81 3.03 3.43
CA SER A 324 -14.71 4.48 3.66
C SER A 324 -15.98 5.10 4.26
N LEU A 325 -16.95 4.27 4.69
CA LEU A 325 -18.21 4.76 5.22
C LEU A 325 -18.04 5.36 6.63
N HIS A 326 -18.83 6.38 6.95
CA HIS A 326 -18.90 6.96 8.28
C HIS A 326 -19.34 5.91 9.32
N SER A 327 -18.70 5.88 10.49
CA SER A 327 -18.96 4.84 11.51
C SER A 327 -20.40 4.84 12.03
N SER A 328 -21.11 5.97 12.00
CA SER A 328 -22.54 6.03 12.34
C SER A 328 -23.41 5.28 11.34
N GLU A 329 -23.14 5.44 10.05
CA GLU A 329 -23.86 4.73 8.99
C GLU A 329 -23.50 3.25 8.99
N MET A 330 -22.22 2.93 9.20
CA MET A 330 -21.73 1.55 9.32
C MET A 330 -22.44 0.81 10.46
N ARG A 331 -22.59 1.48 11.61
CA ARG A 331 -23.36 0.93 12.75
C ARG A 331 -24.81 0.68 12.38
N ASN A 332 -25.49 1.62 11.73
CA ASN A 332 -26.88 1.45 11.32
C ASN A 332 -27.05 0.25 10.37
N ILE A 333 -26.14 0.07 9.40
CA ILE A 333 -26.14 -1.07 8.48
C ILE A 333 -25.93 -2.38 9.25
N VAL A 334 -24.94 -2.43 10.13
CA VAL A 334 -24.63 -3.63 10.94
C VAL A 334 -25.78 -4.00 11.87
N ASP A 335 -26.39 -3.03 12.56
CA ASP A 335 -27.54 -3.25 13.43
C ASP A 335 -28.74 -3.78 12.63
N ARG A 336 -28.97 -3.24 11.42
CA ARG A 336 -30.04 -3.70 10.53
C ARG A 336 -29.80 -5.12 10.05
N ILE A 337 -28.60 -5.47 9.59
CA ILE A 337 -28.25 -6.84 9.18
C ILE A 337 -28.45 -7.82 10.34
N LYS A 338 -28.01 -7.46 11.55
CA LYS A 338 -28.18 -8.31 12.74
C LYS A 338 -29.64 -8.49 13.17
N SER A 339 -30.52 -7.53 12.87
CA SER A 339 -31.94 -7.67 13.19
C SER A 339 -32.67 -8.74 12.36
N VAL A 340 -32.13 -9.10 11.18
CA VAL A 340 -32.76 -10.04 10.24
C VAL A 340 -32.56 -11.51 10.66
N GLY A 341 -31.47 -11.82 11.37
CA GLY A 341 -31.15 -13.18 11.81
C GLY A 341 -29.66 -13.41 12.10
N ASN A 342 -29.28 -14.69 12.19
CA ASN A 342 -27.90 -15.10 12.49
C ASN A 342 -27.00 -15.08 11.24
N VAL A 343 -26.87 -13.91 10.62
CA VAL A 343 -26.01 -13.68 9.44
C VAL A 343 -24.65 -13.17 9.92
N GLU A 344 -23.56 -13.78 9.43
CA GLU A 344 -22.22 -13.29 9.72
C GLU A 344 -21.93 -12.00 8.93
N ILE A 345 -21.15 -11.08 9.51
CA ILE A 345 -20.80 -9.82 8.85
C ILE A 345 -19.28 -9.71 8.82
N LYS A 346 -18.73 -9.64 7.61
CA LYS A 346 -17.31 -9.33 7.38
C LYS A 346 -17.18 -8.02 6.61
N THR A 347 -16.08 -7.32 6.81
CA THR A 347 -15.75 -6.10 6.09
C THR A 347 -14.59 -6.32 5.15
N VAL A 348 -14.64 -5.66 4.00
CA VAL A 348 -13.54 -5.59 3.06
C VAL A 348 -12.50 -4.59 3.59
N PRO A 349 -11.20 -4.89 3.48
CA PRO A 349 -10.14 -3.93 3.74
C PRO A 349 -10.21 -2.71 2.81
N THR A 350 -9.52 -1.64 3.18
CA THR A 350 -9.37 -0.45 2.31
C THR A 350 -8.56 -0.78 1.06
N ILE A 351 -8.67 0.01 -0.01
CA ILE A 351 -7.88 -0.21 -1.24
C ILE A 351 -6.37 -0.19 -0.94
N ALA A 352 -5.91 0.66 -0.03
CA ALA A 352 -4.51 0.71 0.39
C ALA A 352 -4.05 -0.60 1.06
N GLU A 353 -4.90 -1.22 1.88
CA GLU A 353 -4.64 -2.51 2.52
C GLU A 353 -4.68 -3.68 1.51
N ILE A 354 -5.59 -3.64 0.53
CA ILE A 354 -5.67 -4.65 -0.54
C ILE A 354 -4.34 -4.76 -1.31
N LEU A 355 -3.63 -3.64 -1.47
CA LEU A 355 -2.35 -3.58 -2.17
C LEU A 355 -1.17 -4.24 -1.43
N GLU A 356 -1.32 -4.66 -0.16
CA GLU A 356 -0.24 -5.23 0.67
C GLU A 356 0.21 -6.68 0.30
N ASN A 357 0.10 -7.09 -0.97
CA ASN A 357 0.58 -8.40 -1.48
C ASN A 357 0.08 -9.64 -0.70
N ARG A 358 -1.11 -9.60 -0.10
CA ARG A 358 -1.78 -10.76 0.51
C ARG A 358 -3.02 -11.15 -0.28
N GLU A 359 -3.42 -12.42 -0.25
CA GLU A 359 -4.65 -12.89 -0.91
C GLU A 359 -5.88 -12.20 -0.30
N LEU A 360 -6.73 -11.57 -1.13
CA LEU A 360 -7.88 -10.78 -0.69
C LEU A 360 -8.84 -11.57 0.22
N ALA A 361 -9.04 -12.87 -0.06
CA ALA A 361 -9.86 -13.75 0.77
C ALA A 361 -9.37 -13.85 2.22
N SER A 362 -8.06 -13.84 2.45
CA SER A 362 -7.45 -13.88 3.79
C SER A 362 -7.52 -12.54 4.54
N GLN A 363 -7.80 -11.45 3.82
CA GLN A 363 -7.90 -10.12 4.40
C GLN A 363 -9.34 -9.77 4.83
N LEU A 364 -10.33 -10.55 4.38
CA LEU A 364 -11.72 -10.41 4.84
C LEU A 364 -11.79 -10.75 6.33
N ARG A 365 -12.27 -9.79 7.13
CA ARG A 365 -12.29 -9.91 8.59
C ARG A 365 -13.67 -9.58 9.15
N LYS A 366 -13.99 -10.15 10.31
CA LYS A 366 -15.19 -9.77 11.08
C LYS A 366 -15.17 -8.26 11.37
N VAL A 367 -16.36 -7.67 11.35
CA VAL A 367 -16.55 -6.28 11.81
C VAL A 367 -16.13 -6.19 13.27
N ARG A 368 -15.18 -5.30 13.56
CA ARG A 368 -14.70 -5.06 14.91
C ARG A 368 -15.43 -3.85 15.50
N ILE A 369 -15.47 -3.77 16.82
CA ILE A 369 -16.14 -2.65 17.51
C ILE A 369 -15.46 -1.31 17.18
N GLU A 370 -14.16 -1.33 16.91
CA GLU A 370 -13.37 -0.18 16.51
C GLU A 370 -13.85 0.41 15.18
N ASP A 371 -14.35 -0.42 14.24
CA ASP A 371 -14.89 0.04 12.96
C ASP A 371 -16.23 0.81 13.14
N LEU A 372 -16.97 0.52 14.21
CA LEU A 372 -18.26 1.14 14.56
C LEU A 372 -18.13 2.36 15.48
N LEU A 373 -16.94 2.58 16.04
CA LEU A 373 -16.63 3.69 16.96
C LEU A 373 -15.70 4.73 16.35
N GLY A 374 -15.06 4.40 15.22
CA GLY A 374 -14.20 5.29 14.46
C GLY A 374 -14.89 6.60 14.09
N ARG A 375 -14.09 7.57 13.64
CA ARG A 375 -14.57 8.86 13.18
C ARG A 375 -14.08 9.08 11.76
N ASP A 376 -14.69 10.07 11.12
CA ASP A 376 -14.40 10.46 9.74
C ASP A 376 -12.90 10.70 9.54
N GLU A 377 -12.37 10.29 8.39
CA GLU A 377 -10.97 10.47 8.01
C GLU A 377 -10.52 11.92 8.28
N ILE A 378 -9.35 12.06 8.91
CA ILE A 378 -8.79 13.38 9.20
C ILE A 378 -8.19 13.94 7.91
N VAL A 379 -8.55 15.18 7.56
CA VAL A 379 -7.80 15.98 6.59
C VAL A 379 -6.58 16.55 7.30
N ILE A 380 -5.38 16.16 6.86
CA ILE A 380 -4.13 16.45 7.56
C ILE A 380 -3.22 17.26 6.64
N ASN A 381 -2.54 18.24 7.22
CA ASN A 381 -1.53 19.01 6.50
C ASN A 381 -0.20 18.26 6.45
N ASP A 382 -0.03 17.46 5.39
CA ASP A 382 1.15 16.61 5.17
C ASP A 382 2.46 17.42 5.05
N GLU A 383 2.41 18.66 4.55
CA GLU A 383 3.60 19.51 4.39
C GLU A 383 4.17 19.99 5.72
N ASN A 384 3.32 20.46 6.64
CA ASN A 384 3.74 20.92 7.96
C ASN A 384 4.39 19.79 8.78
N ILE A 385 3.84 18.58 8.68
CA ILE A 385 4.39 17.40 9.36
C ILE A 385 5.73 17.00 8.74
N ARG A 386 5.84 17.00 7.40
CA ARG A 386 7.09 16.71 6.70
C ARG A 386 8.19 17.69 7.11
N ASN A 387 7.90 18.99 7.14
CA ASN A 387 8.84 20.03 7.58
C ASN A 387 9.33 19.84 9.02
N LEU A 388 8.48 19.29 9.89
CA LEU A 388 8.83 19.01 11.28
C LEU A 388 9.78 17.81 11.40
N ILE A 389 9.61 16.76 10.58
CA ILE A 389 10.24 15.45 10.78
C ILE A 389 11.40 15.17 9.82
N GLU A 390 11.30 15.60 8.57
CA GLU A 390 12.23 15.20 7.51
C GLU A 390 13.67 15.59 7.83
N GLY A 391 14.59 14.63 7.76
CA GLY A 391 16.01 14.85 8.02
C GLY A 391 16.36 15.20 9.49
N LYS A 392 15.40 15.09 10.43
CA LYS A 392 15.61 15.37 11.86
C LYS A 392 15.86 14.10 12.69
N VAL A 393 16.52 14.26 13.83
CA VAL A 393 16.66 13.20 14.85
C VAL A 393 15.48 13.31 15.82
N ILE A 394 14.69 12.25 15.93
CA ILE A 394 13.45 12.25 16.71
C ILE A 394 13.56 11.26 17.88
N PHE A 395 13.25 11.72 19.08
CA PHE A 395 13.11 10.89 20.27
C PHE A 395 11.63 10.60 20.54
N VAL A 396 11.31 9.34 20.83
CA VAL A 396 10.00 8.93 21.34
C VAL A 396 10.20 8.18 22.65
N THR A 397 9.90 8.84 23.78
CA THR A 397 9.95 8.18 25.09
C THR A 397 8.61 7.49 25.38
N GLY A 398 8.64 6.34 26.05
CA GLY A 398 7.48 5.45 26.09
C GLY A 398 7.20 4.85 24.72
N GLY A 399 8.26 4.69 23.91
CA GLY A 399 8.18 4.32 22.49
C GLY A 399 7.57 2.95 22.26
N ALA A 400 7.52 2.07 23.26
CA ALA A 400 6.87 0.77 23.16
C ALA A 400 5.41 0.77 23.68
N GLY A 401 4.93 1.90 24.21
CA GLY A 401 3.54 2.09 24.62
C GLY A 401 2.58 2.14 23.42
N SER A 402 1.26 2.06 23.69
CA SER A 402 0.25 2.09 22.62
C SER A 402 0.32 3.34 21.73
N ILE A 403 0.53 4.53 22.34
CA ILE A 403 0.68 5.78 21.58
C ILE A 403 2.10 5.96 21.07
N GLY A 404 3.11 5.70 21.90
CA GLY A 404 4.51 5.85 21.51
C GLY A 404 4.89 5.00 20.29
N SER A 405 4.47 3.73 20.27
CA SER A 405 4.77 2.84 19.14
C SER A 405 4.10 3.31 17.85
N GLU A 406 2.89 3.87 17.94
CA GLU A 406 2.21 4.44 16.78
C GLU A 406 2.85 5.75 16.30
N LEU A 407 3.26 6.62 17.22
CA LEU A 407 4.06 7.80 16.88
C LEU A 407 5.29 7.37 16.09
N SER A 408 6.03 6.37 16.56
CA SER A 408 7.20 5.84 15.85
C SER A 408 6.86 5.33 14.44
N ARG A 409 5.75 4.58 14.29
CA ARG A 409 5.29 4.08 12.97
C ARG A 409 4.92 5.19 12.00
N GLN A 410 4.35 6.29 12.49
CA GLN A 410 3.94 7.42 11.66
C GLN A 410 5.10 8.34 11.33
N ILE A 411 5.94 8.65 12.32
CA ILE A 411 7.16 9.45 12.15
C ILE A 411 8.06 8.81 11.08
N ALA A 412 8.18 7.48 11.07
CA ALA A 412 8.96 6.75 10.07
C ALA A 412 8.54 7.00 8.61
N ARG A 413 7.30 7.42 8.35
CA ARG A 413 6.80 7.71 6.99
C ARG A 413 7.32 9.03 6.42
N TYR A 414 7.82 9.91 7.27
CA TYR A 414 8.26 11.26 6.93
C TYR A 414 9.78 11.39 6.81
N SER A 415 10.48 10.28 6.56
CA SER A 415 11.93 10.24 6.32
C SER A 415 12.77 11.00 7.35
N PRO A 416 12.63 10.73 8.67
CA PRO A 416 13.52 11.31 9.65
C PRO A 416 14.96 10.81 9.41
N LYS A 417 15.95 11.61 9.83
CA LYS A 417 17.36 11.19 9.77
C LYS A 417 17.60 9.99 10.68
N GLN A 418 17.06 10.03 11.88
CA GLN A 418 17.20 8.96 12.87
C GLN A 418 15.99 8.97 13.81
N LEU A 419 15.47 7.80 14.15
CA LEU A 419 14.38 7.63 15.11
C LEU A 419 14.85 6.80 16.29
N VAL A 420 14.83 7.39 17.48
CA VAL A 420 15.27 6.74 18.72
C VAL A 420 14.06 6.50 19.62
N ASN A 421 13.67 5.24 19.76
CA ASN A 421 12.63 4.80 20.68
C ASN A 421 13.26 4.54 22.05
N ILE A 422 12.68 5.10 23.10
CA ILE A 422 13.15 4.96 24.47
C ILE A 422 12.04 4.37 25.33
N ASP A 423 12.28 3.21 25.94
CA ASP A 423 11.31 2.56 26.82
C ASP A 423 12.01 1.72 27.88
N ILE A 424 11.27 1.32 28.92
CA ILE A 424 11.74 0.37 29.95
C ILE A 424 11.32 -1.07 29.60
N ASN A 425 10.26 -1.25 28.80
CA ASN A 425 9.74 -2.56 28.44
C ASN A 425 10.53 -3.17 27.29
N GLU A 426 11.53 -3.99 27.64
CA GLU A 426 12.42 -4.69 26.72
C GLU A 426 11.66 -5.47 25.63
N ASN A 427 10.68 -6.30 26.01
CA ASN A 427 9.97 -7.14 25.06
C ASN A 427 9.20 -6.29 24.04
N SER A 428 8.48 -5.27 24.51
CA SER A 428 7.62 -4.46 23.65
C SER A 428 8.45 -3.62 22.67
N ILE A 429 9.57 -3.06 23.13
CA ILE A 429 10.45 -2.27 22.25
C ILE A 429 11.20 -3.16 21.25
N TYR A 430 11.59 -4.37 21.65
CA TYR A 430 12.21 -5.36 20.76
C TYR A 430 11.27 -5.76 19.61
N PHE A 431 10.01 -6.08 19.93
CA PHE A 431 9.03 -6.42 18.89
C PHE A 431 8.72 -5.25 17.96
N LEU A 432 8.65 -4.02 18.50
CA LEU A 432 8.50 -2.81 17.68
C LEU A 432 9.68 -2.63 16.72
N GLU A 433 10.91 -2.84 17.19
CA GLU A 433 12.10 -2.70 16.37
C GLU A 433 12.12 -3.72 15.22
N LEU A 434 11.81 -4.99 15.50
CA LEU A 434 11.70 -6.04 14.48
C LEU A 434 10.63 -5.70 13.42
N GLU A 435 9.47 -5.21 13.86
CA GLU A 435 8.39 -4.77 12.97
C GLU A 435 8.88 -3.64 12.06
N MET A 436 9.45 -2.59 12.65
CA MET A 436 9.82 -1.38 11.93
C MET A 436 11.02 -1.56 11.01
N LYS A 437 12.03 -2.35 11.39
CA LYS A 437 13.18 -2.65 10.51
C LYS A 437 12.76 -3.42 9.25
N ARG A 438 11.73 -4.27 9.34
CA ARG A 438 11.17 -4.97 8.18
C ARG A 438 10.43 -4.00 7.24
N LYS A 439 9.69 -3.05 7.81
CA LYS A 439 8.85 -2.11 7.04
C LYS A 439 9.65 -0.93 6.48
N TYR A 440 10.68 -0.48 7.19
CA TYR A 440 11.51 0.68 6.85
C TYR A 440 13.00 0.31 6.92
N PRO A 441 13.52 -0.51 5.98
CA PRO A 441 14.88 -1.05 6.05
C PRO A 441 15.98 0.03 5.93
N ASN A 442 15.66 1.19 5.36
CA ASN A 442 16.59 2.30 5.18
C ASN A 442 16.54 3.34 6.32
N LEU A 443 15.61 3.20 7.27
CA LEU A 443 15.49 4.11 8.40
C LEU A 443 16.54 3.75 9.46
N GLU A 444 17.31 4.73 9.91
CA GLU A 444 18.17 4.57 11.07
C GLU A 444 17.33 4.54 12.36
N LEU A 445 16.82 3.36 12.68
CA LEU A 445 16.00 3.08 13.86
C LEU A 445 16.85 2.52 15.00
N ILE A 446 16.74 3.13 16.17
CA ILE A 446 17.45 2.75 17.38
C ILE A 446 16.46 2.57 18.53
N SER A 447 16.60 1.48 19.28
CA SER A 447 15.88 1.26 20.53
C SER A 447 16.84 1.37 21.70
N GLU A 448 16.52 2.20 22.68
CA GLU A 448 17.32 2.37 23.91
C GLU A 448 16.48 2.02 25.13
N ILE A 449 17.03 1.17 25.99
CA ILE A 449 16.42 0.87 27.29
C ILE A 449 16.81 1.96 28.27
N CYS A 450 15.81 2.73 28.73
CA CYS A 450 16.01 3.78 29.72
C CYS A 450 14.70 4.10 30.45
N ASN A 451 14.82 4.19 31.77
CA ASN A 451 13.78 4.75 32.62
C ASN A 451 13.92 6.28 32.65
N VAL A 452 12.84 7.01 32.37
CA VAL A 452 12.84 8.49 32.39
C VAL A 452 13.14 9.09 33.78
N ARG A 453 13.06 8.28 34.84
CA ARG A 453 13.50 8.64 36.20
C ARG A 453 15.01 8.79 36.31
N GLU A 454 15.77 8.12 35.45
CA GLU A 454 17.24 8.09 35.50
C GLU A 454 17.86 9.22 34.69
N LYS A 455 17.93 10.41 35.30
CA LYS A 455 18.47 11.62 34.65
C LYS A 455 19.85 11.41 34.01
N LYS A 456 20.78 10.72 34.68
CA LYS A 456 22.13 10.47 34.12
C LYS A 456 22.09 9.65 32.83
N LYS A 457 21.24 8.63 32.74
CA LYS A 457 21.09 7.83 31.52
C LYS A 457 20.45 8.67 30.42
N LEU A 458 19.44 9.48 30.73
CA LEU A 458 18.87 10.43 29.77
C LEU A 458 19.94 11.39 29.24
N GLU A 459 20.78 11.97 30.09
CA GLU A 459 21.87 12.87 29.66
C GLU A 459 22.83 12.19 28.69
N ILE A 460 23.22 10.94 28.96
CA ILE A 460 24.06 10.14 28.03
C ILE A 460 23.37 9.98 26.67
N LEU A 461 22.06 9.68 26.65
CA LEU A 461 21.32 9.49 25.39
C LEU A 461 21.17 10.80 24.61
N PHE A 462 20.81 11.89 25.29
CA PHE A 462 20.68 13.21 24.66
C PHE A 462 22.02 13.72 24.13
N GLU A 463 23.11 13.47 24.85
CA GLU A 463 24.46 13.81 24.40
C GLU A 463 24.90 13.01 23.18
N LYS A 464 24.64 11.69 23.20
CA LYS A 464 25.00 10.74 22.14
C LYS A 464 24.25 11.02 20.83
N TYR A 465 22.94 11.24 20.91
CA TYR A 465 22.09 11.31 19.72
C TYR A 465 21.69 12.72 19.29
N ARG A 466 21.76 13.70 20.18
CA ARG A 466 21.43 15.12 19.90
C ARG A 466 20.07 15.28 19.17
N PRO A 467 18.95 14.91 19.82
CA PRO A 467 17.63 14.98 19.19
C PRO A 467 17.24 16.41 18.82
N ASN A 468 16.53 16.56 17.70
CA ASN A 468 15.87 17.81 17.33
C ASN A 468 14.50 17.94 17.99
N ILE A 469 13.78 16.83 18.14
CA ILE A 469 12.40 16.80 18.64
C ILE A 469 12.23 15.65 19.60
N VAL A 470 11.47 15.89 20.68
CA VAL A 470 11.09 14.86 21.66
C VAL A 470 9.58 14.73 21.73
N PHE A 471 9.05 13.56 21.40
CA PHE A 471 7.68 13.17 21.75
C PHE A 471 7.71 12.38 23.07
N HIS A 472 7.08 12.92 24.11
CA HIS A 472 7.09 12.33 25.46
C HIS A 472 5.79 11.61 25.79
N ALA A 473 5.77 10.29 25.56
CA ALA A 473 4.64 9.40 25.81
C ALA A 473 4.83 8.46 27.02
N ALA A 474 5.97 8.50 27.70
CA ALA A 474 6.23 7.71 28.91
C ALA A 474 5.42 8.24 30.11
N ALA A 475 4.47 7.44 30.61
CA ALA A 475 3.72 7.72 31.82
C ALA A 475 3.03 6.45 32.37
N HIS A 476 2.74 6.43 33.66
CA HIS A 476 1.75 5.52 34.24
C HIS A 476 0.35 6.10 34.06
N LYS A 477 -0.58 5.28 33.55
CA LYS A 477 -1.93 5.72 33.15
C LYS A 477 -3.09 5.06 33.91
N HIS A 478 -2.84 3.99 34.65
CA HIS A 478 -3.92 3.20 35.25
C HIS A 478 -4.36 3.81 36.57
N VAL A 479 -5.53 4.46 36.58
CA VAL A 479 -6.10 5.14 37.76
C VAL A 479 -6.07 4.27 39.01
N PRO A 480 -6.59 3.02 39.03
CA PRO A 480 -6.60 2.21 40.25
C PRO A 480 -5.20 1.93 40.80
N LEU A 481 -4.22 1.69 39.91
CA LEU A 481 -2.85 1.43 40.33
C LEU A 481 -2.18 2.66 40.92
N MET A 482 -2.46 3.85 40.37
CA MET A 482 -1.87 5.11 40.83
C MET A 482 -2.57 5.70 42.05
N GLU A 483 -3.81 5.30 42.33
CA GLU A 483 -4.43 5.58 43.63
C GLU A 483 -3.76 4.76 44.75
N HIS A 484 -3.37 3.51 44.47
CA HIS A 484 -2.71 2.63 45.44
C HIS A 484 -1.20 2.87 45.54
N ASN A 485 -0.56 3.39 44.48
CA ASN A 485 0.88 3.66 44.40
C ASN A 485 1.11 5.13 43.96
N PRO A 486 0.67 6.09 44.77
CA PRO A 486 0.72 7.52 44.45
C PRO A 486 2.14 8.01 44.19
N GLU A 487 3.12 7.52 44.94
CA GLU A 487 4.52 7.85 44.84
C GLU A 487 5.12 7.51 43.47
N GLU A 488 4.65 6.43 42.83
CA GLU A 488 5.09 6.06 41.49
C GLU A 488 4.53 7.00 40.43
N ALA A 489 3.32 7.53 40.61
CA ALA A 489 2.80 8.60 39.75
C ALA A 489 3.66 9.87 39.85
N ILE A 490 4.07 10.24 41.07
CA ILE A 490 4.97 11.39 41.29
C ILE A 490 6.34 11.17 40.64
N LYS A 491 7.02 10.06 40.97
CA LYS A 491 8.37 9.76 40.49
C LYS A 491 8.42 9.59 38.97
N ASN A 492 7.48 8.82 38.41
CA ASN A 492 7.51 8.50 36.99
C ASN A 492 6.89 9.60 36.12
N ASN A 493 5.71 10.12 36.48
CA ASN A 493 5.04 11.11 35.63
C ASN A 493 5.66 12.48 35.85
N ILE A 494 5.67 13.02 37.07
CA ILE A 494 6.12 14.40 37.32
C ILE A 494 7.64 14.53 37.15
N PHE A 495 8.41 13.76 37.92
CA PHE A 495 9.88 13.87 37.87
C PHE A 495 10.47 13.27 36.59
N GLY A 496 9.87 12.22 36.03
CA GLY A 496 10.25 11.72 34.71
C GLY A 496 10.05 12.77 33.62
N THR A 497 8.90 13.46 33.58
CA THR A 497 8.69 14.58 32.65
C THR A 497 9.68 15.71 32.90
N LYS A 498 9.93 16.10 34.15
CA LYS A 498 10.92 17.13 34.51
C LYS A 498 12.31 16.79 33.98
N ASN A 499 12.78 15.55 34.19
CA ASN A 499 14.10 15.12 33.72
C ASN A 499 14.23 15.22 32.20
N VAL A 500 13.23 14.73 31.45
CA VAL A 500 13.22 14.81 29.99
C VAL A 500 13.18 16.26 29.52
N ALA A 501 12.37 17.09 30.16
CA ALA A 501 12.24 18.51 29.82
C ALA A 501 13.54 19.29 30.07
N GLU A 502 14.21 19.07 31.20
CA GLU A 502 15.50 19.68 31.50
C GLU A 502 16.60 19.24 30.52
N CYS A 503 16.62 17.95 30.15
CA CYS A 503 17.55 17.45 29.14
C CYS A 503 17.26 18.08 27.77
N ALA A 504 15.99 18.27 27.41
CA ALA A 504 15.61 18.88 26.14
C ALA A 504 16.23 20.28 25.98
N ASP A 505 16.07 21.17 26.97
CA ASP A 505 16.65 22.53 26.90
C ASP A 505 18.19 22.50 26.97
N LYS A 506 18.76 21.71 27.90
CA LYS A 506 20.23 21.57 28.06
C LYS A 506 20.92 21.16 26.76
N TYR A 507 20.30 20.26 25.99
CA TYR A 507 20.85 19.76 24.73
C TYR A 507 20.24 20.42 23.49
N ARG A 508 19.51 21.53 23.67
CA ARG A 508 18.98 22.41 22.61
C ARG A 508 18.02 21.72 21.65
N VAL A 509 17.14 20.87 22.16
CA VAL A 509 16.00 20.33 21.41
C VAL A 509 15.12 21.49 20.94
N GLU A 510 14.65 21.46 19.70
CA GLU A 510 13.82 22.52 19.13
C GLU A 510 12.43 22.52 19.78
N ARG A 511 11.82 21.32 19.92
CA ARG A 511 10.46 21.12 20.38
C ARG A 511 10.32 19.87 21.25
N MET A 512 9.56 19.98 22.34
CA MET A 512 9.11 18.84 23.15
C MET A 512 7.59 18.81 23.23
N VAL A 513 7.00 17.71 22.77
CA VAL A 513 5.56 17.46 22.78
C VAL A 513 5.22 16.45 23.87
N LEU A 514 4.55 16.90 24.93
CA LEU A 514 4.06 16.04 26.01
C LEU A 514 2.70 15.44 25.64
N ILE A 515 2.58 14.12 25.77
CA ILE A 515 1.28 13.44 25.69
C ILE A 515 0.56 13.59 27.04
N SER A 516 -0.60 14.23 27.02
CA SER A 516 -1.49 14.43 28.16
C SER A 516 -2.84 13.70 27.96
N THR A 517 -3.79 13.92 28.86
CA THR A 517 -5.08 13.20 28.91
C THR A 517 -6.19 14.11 29.38
N ASP A 518 -7.42 13.84 28.93
CA ASP A 518 -8.67 14.40 29.48
C ASP A 518 -8.75 14.35 31.02
N LYS A 519 -8.20 13.31 31.66
CA LYS A 519 -8.17 13.14 33.12
C LYS A 519 -7.34 14.20 33.85
N ALA A 520 -6.54 14.99 33.13
CA ALA A 520 -5.83 16.14 33.70
C ALA A 520 -6.76 17.36 33.89
N VAL A 521 -7.96 17.36 33.29
CA VAL A 521 -8.98 18.41 33.44
C VAL A 521 -9.82 18.13 34.68
N ASN A 522 -9.85 19.09 35.62
CA ASN A 522 -10.55 18.98 36.90
C ASN A 522 -10.34 17.60 37.56
N PRO A 523 -9.07 17.20 37.81
CA PRO A 523 -8.76 15.83 38.14
C PRO A 523 -9.48 15.38 39.41
N THR A 524 -9.95 14.13 39.42
CA THR A 524 -10.62 13.50 40.58
C THR A 524 -9.85 12.33 41.16
N ASN A 525 -8.71 12.04 40.55
CA ASN A 525 -7.78 10.99 40.92
C ASN A 525 -6.35 11.52 40.78
N LEU A 526 -5.44 10.90 41.51
CA LEU A 526 -4.04 11.28 41.56
C LEU A 526 -3.32 11.04 40.23
N MET A 527 -3.72 10.02 39.46
CA MET A 527 -3.16 9.81 38.12
C MET A 527 -3.38 11.06 37.24
N GLY A 528 -4.64 11.53 37.18
CA GLY A 528 -5.01 12.75 36.48
C GLY A 528 -4.30 13.98 37.04
N ALA A 529 -4.24 14.12 38.37
CA ALA A 529 -3.54 15.22 39.03
C ALA A 529 -2.03 15.21 38.69
N SER A 530 -1.39 14.04 38.64
CA SER A 530 0.03 13.92 38.26
C SER A 530 0.26 14.35 36.82
N LYS A 531 -0.66 14.03 35.89
CA LYS A 531 -0.58 14.49 34.49
C LYS A 531 -0.83 15.99 34.36
N ARG A 532 -1.72 16.55 35.19
CA ARG A 532 -1.88 18.01 35.29
C ARG A 532 -0.61 18.68 35.83
N ALA A 533 0.06 18.08 36.81
CA ALA A 533 1.36 18.54 37.27
C ALA A 533 2.44 18.44 36.17
N CYS A 534 2.46 17.41 35.33
CA CYS A 534 3.35 17.36 34.15
C CYS A 534 3.12 18.54 33.20
N GLU A 535 1.86 18.97 33.01
CA GLU A 535 1.55 20.16 32.23
C GLU A 535 2.11 21.42 32.88
N LEU A 536 1.96 21.58 34.20
CA LEU A 536 2.58 22.69 34.93
C LEU A 536 4.11 22.68 34.81
N VAL A 537 4.76 21.50 34.81
CA VAL A 537 6.20 21.36 34.56
C VAL A 537 6.56 21.93 33.20
N ILE A 538 5.92 21.48 32.12
CA ILE A 538 6.28 21.96 30.77
C ILE A 538 5.93 23.44 30.57
N GLN A 539 4.89 23.95 31.23
CA GLN A 539 4.54 25.37 31.19
C GLN A 539 5.60 26.23 31.88
N HIS A 540 6.07 25.79 33.06
CA HIS A 540 7.20 26.42 33.73
C HIS A 540 8.45 26.36 32.86
N MET A 541 8.78 25.19 32.31
CA MET A 541 9.94 25.01 31.43
C MET A 541 9.87 25.93 30.21
N ASN A 542 8.70 26.11 29.58
CA ASN A 542 8.55 27.03 28.46
C ASN A 542 8.80 28.50 28.82
N LYS A 543 8.59 28.90 30.09
CA LYS A 543 8.90 30.26 30.57
C LYS A 543 10.40 30.47 30.80
N VAL A 544 11.13 29.44 31.25
CA VAL A 544 12.53 29.56 31.68
C VAL A 544 13.56 29.03 30.67
N ALA A 545 13.14 28.16 29.77
CA ALA A 545 13.99 27.55 28.75
C ALA A 545 14.42 28.59 27.69
N LYS A 546 15.62 28.39 27.16
CA LYS A 546 16.22 29.31 26.16
C LYS A 546 16.14 28.75 24.75
N HIS A 547 16.05 27.44 24.61
CA HIS A 547 16.23 26.75 23.34
C HIS A 547 15.01 25.92 22.95
N THR A 548 14.31 25.35 23.91
CA THR A 548 13.21 24.41 23.64
C THR A 548 11.84 25.06 23.79
N LYS A 549 10.99 24.82 22.79
CA LYS A 549 9.54 25.10 22.86
C LYS A 549 8.82 23.89 23.42
N TYR A 550 7.96 24.08 24.41
CA TYR A 550 7.20 22.99 25.02
C TYR A 550 5.71 23.11 24.72
N MET A 551 5.08 21.99 24.42
CA MET A 551 3.62 21.90 24.31
C MET A 551 3.08 20.61 24.90
N ALA A 552 1.80 20.60 25.25
CA ALA A 552 1.07 19.38 25.61
C ALA A 552 -0.08 19.15 24.65
N VAL A 553 -0.45 17.88 24.45
CA VAL A 553 -1.64 17.50 23.69
C VAL A 553 -2.52 16.62 24.57
N ARG A 554 -3.75 17.08 24.84
CA ARG A 554 -4.79 16.36 25.57
C ARG A 554 -5.72 15.65 24.61
N PHE A 555 -6.00 14.40 24.92
CA PHE A 555 -7.06 13.62 24.28
C PHE A 555 -7.62 12.59 25.27
N GLY A 556 -8.78 12.05 24.93
CA GLY A 556 -9.49 11.07 25.74
C GLY A 556 -9.00 9.64 25.52
N ASN A 557 -9.91 8.68 25.64
CA ASN A 557 -9.56 7.28 25.51
C ASN A 557 -9.22 6.94 24.06
N VAL A 558 -8.35 5.95 23.91
CA VAL A 558 -7.93 5.45 22.59
C VAL A 558 -8.29 3.98 22.45
N LEU A 559 -8.95 3.66 21.33
CA LEU A 559 -9.52 2.35 21.02
C LEU A 559 -8.44 1.27 21.00
N GLY A 560 -8.72 0.13 21.64
CA GLY A 560 -7.83 -1.03 21.64
C GLY A 560 -6.50 -0.83 22.38
N SER A 561 -6.31 0.26 23.12
CA SER A 561 -5.07 0.48 23.87
C SER A 561 -4.87 -0.57 24.98
N ASN A 562 -3.61 -0.90 25.29
CA ASN A 562 -3.27 -1.95 26.26
C ASN A 562 -3.94 -1.70 27.62
N GLY A 563 -4.58 -2.74 28.17
CA GLY A 563 -5.27 -2.68 29.47
C GLY A 563 -6.52 -1.80 29.50
N SER A 564 -7.11 -1.45 28.35
CA SER A 564 -8.37 -0.71 28.28
C SER A 564 -9.61 -1.62 28.32
N VAL A 565 -10.80 -1.03 28.37
CA VAL A 565 -12.07 -1.75 28.51
C VAL A 565 -12.36 -2.74 27.37
N ILE A 566 -12.00 -2.40 26.13
CA ILE A 566 -12.28 -3.24 24.95
C ILE A 566 -11.50 -4.57 25.02
N PRO A 567 -10.16 -4.59 25.23
CA PRO A 567 -9.43 -5.85 25.47
C PRO A 567 -9.97 -6.67 26.64
N ILE A 568 -10.38 -6.02 27.74
CA ILE A 568 -10.93 -6.72 28.91
C ILE A 568 -12.26 -7.39 28.54
N PHE A 569 -13.16 -6.68 27.88
CA PHE A 569 -14.44 -7.24 27.42
C PHE A 569 -14.24 -8.37 26.42
N ARG A 570 -13.28 -8.23 25.49
CA ARG A 570 -12.94 -9.29 24.54
C ARG A 570 -12.50 -10.56 25.27
N LYS A 571 -11.61 -10.44 26.25
CA LYS A 571 -11.16 -11.57 27.08
C LYS A 571 -12.31 -12.21 27.86
N LEU A 572 -13.19 -11.41 28.46
CA LEU A 572 -14.37 -11.94 29.18
C LEU A 572 -15.33 -12.68 28.24
N LEU A 573 -15.54 -12.17 27.03
CA LEU A 573 -16.36 -12.84 26.01
C LEU A 573 -15.73 -14.16 25.56
N GLU A 574 -14.42 -14.19 25.33
CA GLU A 574 -13.67 -15.41 24.99
C GLU A 574 -13.73 -16.46 26.10
N GLU A 575 -13.74 -16.03 27.37
CA GLU A 575 -13.90 -16.88 28.55
C GLU A 575 -15.37 -17.25 28.84
N GLY A 576 -16.34 -16.77 28.05
CA GLY A 576 -17.77 -17.00 28.28
C GLY A 576 -18.31 -16.37 29.57
N LYS A 577 -17.66 -15.33 30.09
CA LYS A 577 -18.05 -14.61 31.31
C LYS A 577 -18.84 -13.35 31.00
N ASN A 578 -19.68 -12.94 31.97
CA ASN A 578 -20.36 -11.65 31.94
C ASN A 578 -19.36 -10.49 31.84
N LEU A 579 -19.75 -9.44 31.13
CA LEU A 579 -18.97 -8.21 31.07
C LEU A 579 -19.13 -7.40 32.35
N THR A 580 -18.04 -6.90 32.91
CA THR A 580 -18.06 -6.10 34.14
C THR A 580 -18.09 -4.60 33.83
N LEU A 581 -19.20 -3.93 34.13
CA LEU A 581 -19.40 -2.50 33.89
C LEU A 581 -19.42 -1.73 35.20
N THR A 582 -18.68 -0.62 35.28
CA THR A 582 -18.59 0.17 36.52
C THR A 582 -19.90 0.90 36.82
N HIS A 583 -20.49 1.58 35.84
CA HIS A 583 -21.78 2.25 36.01
C HIS A 583 -22.56 2.30 34.69
N LYS A 584 -23.89 2.23 34.74
CA LYS A 584 -24.76 2.19 33.55
C LYS A 584 -24.63 3.44 32.67
N ASP A 585 -24.53 4.61 33.31
CA ASP A 585 -24.43 5.91 32.63
C ASP A 585 -23.00 6.37 32.34
N ILE A 586 -21.98 5.53 32.59
CA ILE A 586 -20.60 5.93 32.35
C ILE A 586 -20.34 6.14 30.85
N THR A 587 -19.75 7.29 30.50
CA THR A 587 -19.41 7.62 29.11
C THR A 587 -17.94 7.93 28.95
N ARG A 588 -17.38 7.62 27.78
CA ARG A 588 -16.01 7.99 27.41
C ARG A 588 -15.94 8.48 25.97
N TYR A 589 -15.00 9.38 25.72
CA TYR A 589 -14.61 9.78 24.36
C TYR A 589 -13.60 8.78 23.81
N PHE A 590 -13.76 8.41 22.54
CA PHE A 590 -12.88 7.44 21.88
C PHE A 590 -12.29 8.00 20.60
N MET A 591 -11.03 7.68 20.34
CA MET A 591 -10.35 7.96 19.09
C MET A 591 -9.53 6.73 18.71
N THR A 592 -9.17 6.54 17.44
CA THR A 592 -8.25 5.44 17.08
C THR A 592 -6.80 5.79 17.47
N ILE A 593 -5.96 4.77 17.67
CA ILE A 593 -4.53 4.96 17.97
C ILE A 593 -3.82 5.74 16.84
N PRO A 594 -3.99 5.37 15.55
CA PRO A 594 -3.39 6.12 14.46
C PRO A 594 -3.85 7.57 14.40
N GLU A 595 -5.16 7.80 14.56
CA GLU A 595 -5.75 9.14 14.55
C GLU A 595 -5.16 10.05 15.64
N ALA A 596 -5.07 9.55 16.87
CA ALA A 596 -4.49 10.30 18.00
C ALA A 596 -3.00 10.62 17.78
N ALA A 597 -2.21 9.65 17.33
CA ALA A 597 -0.79 9.86 17.05
C ALA A 597 -0.57 10.90 15.94
N GLN A 598 -1.41 10.90 14.91
CA GLN A 598 -1.27 11.82 13.79
C GLN A 598 -1.60 13.26 14.18
N LEU A 599 -2.71 13.45 14.90
CA LEU A 599 -3.09 14.75 15.44
C LEU A 599 -2.08 15.29 16.46
N VAL A 600 -1.42 14.40 17.23
CA VAL A 600 -0.33 14.78 18.13
C VAL A 600 0.88 15.33 17.35
N ILE A 601 1.27 14.66 16.27
CA ILE A 601 2.37 15.10 15.40
C ILE A 601 2.03 16.46 14.79
N GLU A 602 0.80 16.62 14.31
CA GLU A 602 0.31 17.89 13.74
C GLU A 602 0.24 19.01 14.78
N ALA A 603 -0.25 18.76 15.99
CA ALA A 603 -0.20 19.73 17.09
C ALA A 603 1.25 20.17 17.40
N GLY A 604 2.19 19.23 17.32
CA GLY A 604 3.62 19.50 17.46
C GLY A 604 4.20 20.40 16.36
N SER A 605 3.66 20.35 15.13
CA SER A 605 4.08 21.22 14.02
C SER A 605 3.47 22.62 14.15
N LEU A 606 2.23 22.71 14.63
CA LEU A 606 1.48 23.97 14.75
C LEU A 606 1.95 24.88 15.89
N GLY A 607 2.35 24.33 17.04
CA GLY A 607 2.57 25.17 18.22
C GLY A 607 3.84 26.02 18.19
N ASN A 608 3.84 27.08 18.97
CA ASN A 608 4.91 28.07 19.08
C ASN A 608 5.60 28.07 20.45
N GLY A 609 5.14 27.24 21.38
CA GLY A 609 5.63 27.08 22.74
C GLY A 609 4.63 27.62 23.76
N GLY A 610 4.31 26.82 24.78
CA GLY A 610 3.42 27.15 25.89
C GLY A 610 1.97 26.70 25.69
N GLU A 611 1.61 26.20 24.50
CA GLU A 611 0.26 25.76 24.21
C GLU A 611 -0.07 24.41 24.85
N ILE A 612 -1.32 24.29 25.31
CA ILE A 612 -1.95 23.01 25.58
C ILE A 612 -3.02 22.80 24.52
N PHE A 613 -2.76 21.85 23.63
CA PHE A 613 -3.68 21.43 22.59
C PHE A 613 -4.71 20.45 23.13
N ILE A 614 -5.91 20.50 22.57
CA ILE A 614 -7.00 19.57 22.84
C ILE A 614 -7.49 19.06 21.48
N LEU A 615 -7.53 17.75 21.36
CA LEU A 615 -8.05 17.11 20.16
C LEU A 615 -9.58 17.08 20.20
N ASP A 616 -10.21 17.29 19.06
CA ASP A 616 -11.64 17.09 18.93
C ASP A 616 -11.94 15.63 19.26
N MET A 617 -12.63 15.50 20.40
CA MET A 617 -13.39 14.32 20.75
C MET A 617 -14.25 13.97 19.54
N GLY A 618 -15.33 14.68 19.31
CA GLY A 618 -16.56 14.15 18.74
C GLY A 618 -17.42 13.58 19.86
N LYS A 619 -18.48 12.82 19.53
CA LYS A 619 -19.48 12.42 20.53
C LYS A 619 -18.94 11.42 21.57
N PRO A 620 -19.35 11.54 22.85
CA PRO A 620 -19.06 10.54 23.88
C PRO A 620 -19.88 9.27 23.65
N VAL A 621 -19.34 8.14 24.12
CA VAL A 621 -19.95 6.81 23.98
C VAL A 621 -20.27 6.24 25.36
N LYS A 622 -21.51 5.79 25.58
CA LYS A 622 -21.89 5.03 26.78
C LYS A 622 -21.22 3.66 26.77
N ILE A 623 -20.54 3.31 27.86
CA ILE A 623 -19.83 2.02 27.95
C ILE A 623 -20.83 0.85 28.06
N TYR A 624 -22.04 1.10 28.57
CA TYR A 624 -23.12 0.12 28.53
C TYR A 624 -23.50 -0.26 27.10
N ASP A 625 -23.75 0.74 26.24
CA ASP A 625 -24.10 0.51 24.83
C ASP A 625 -22.95 -0.19 24.10
N LEU A 626 -21.71 0.20 24.40
CA LEU A 626 -20.50 -0.47 23.91
C LEU A 626 -20.48 -1.96 24.28
N ALA A 627 -20.73 -2.29 25.54
CA ALA A 627 -20.78 -3.67 26.04
C ALA A 627 -21.86 -4.47 25.31
N GLN A 628 -23.06 -3.90 25.16
CA GLN A 628 -24.16 -4.53 24.42
C GLN A 628 -23.79 -4.78 22.95
N THR A 629 -23.18 -3.81 22.26
CA THR A 629 -22.72 -4.00 20.88
C THR A 629 -21.66 -5.10 20.78
N MET A 630 -20.71 -5.18 21.73
CA MET A 630 -19.69 -6.25 21.72
C MET A 630 -20.29 -7.64 21.94
N ILE A 631 -21.27 -7.78 22.85
CA ILE A 631 -22.02 -9.03 23.05
C ILE A 631 -22.74 -9.43 21.75
N LYS A 632 -23.43 -8.48 21.11
CA LYS A 632 -24.12 -8.71 19.82
C LYS A 632 -23.18 -9.11 18.69
N LEU A 633 -22.03 -8.45 18.57
CA LEU A 633 -21.04 -8.75 17.52
C LEU A 633 -20.38 -10.12 17.72
N SER A 634 -20.20 -10.55 18.98
CA SER A 634 -19.62 -11.85 19.30
C SER A 634 -20.60 -13.02 19.23
N ASN A 635 -21.91 -12.76 19.01
CA ASN A 635 -22.97 -13.76 19.11
C ASN A 635 -22.93 -14.53 20.45
N SER A 636 -22.50 -13.88 21.53
CA SER A 636 -22.40 -14.47 22.86
C SER A 636 -23.69 -14.24 23.66
N ASN A 637 -24.02 -15.18 24.56
CA ASN A 637 -25.21 -15.12 25.43
C ASN A 637 -24.89 -14.66 26.86
N VAL A 638 -23.81 -13.89 27.04
CA VAL A 638 -23.40 -13.38 28.36
C VAL A 638 -24.16 -12.13 28.77
N GLY A 639 -24.25 -11.88 30.08
CA GLY A 639 -24.83 -10.68 30.66
C GLY A 639 -23.82 -9.53 30.88
N ILE A 640 -24.29 -8.47 31.52
CA ILE A 640 -23.48 -7.34 31.98
C ILE A 640 -23.71 -7.17 33.48
N ASP A 641 -22.65 -7.32 34.28
CA ASP A 641 -22.68 -7.13 35.73
C ASP A 641 -22.24 -5.70 36.08
N ILE A 642 -23.08 -4.98 36.84
CA ILE A 642 -22.73 -3.64 37.34
C ILE A 642 -21.91 -3.78 38.62
N VAL A 643 -20.64 -3.41 38.59
CA VAL A 643 -19.67 -3.63 39.69
C VAL A 643 -19.39 -2.38 40.53
N GLY A 644 -19.99 -1.24 40.19
CA GLY A 644 -19.78 0.02 40.90
C GLY A 644 -18.61 0.85 40.34
N LEU A 645 -18.64 2.16 40.63
CA LEU A 645 -17.55 3.07 40.27
C LEU A 645 -16.32 2.78 41.13
N ARG A 646 -15.14 2.85 40.51
CA ARG A 646 -13.87 2.71 41.23
C ARG A 646 -13.50 4.04 41.90
N PRO A 647 -12.69 4.02 42.99
CA PRO A 647 -12.17 5.23 43.59
C PRO A 647 -11.53 6.18 42.56
N GLY A 648 -11.93 7.45 42.59
CA GLY A 648 -11.42 8.50 41.71
C GLY A 648 -11.87 8.45 40.23
N GLU A 649 -12.69 7.45 39.84
CA GLU A 649 -13.21 7.32 38.48
C GLU A 649 -14.38 8.28 38.22
N LYS A 650 -14.33 9.07 37.14
CA LYS A 650 -15.44 9.96 36.77
C LYS A 650 -16.55 9.23 36.02
N LEU A 651 -17.80 9.63 36.24
CA LEU A 651 -18.93 9.16 35.43
C LEU A 651 -18.88 9.73 33.99
N PHE A 652 -18.53 11.02 33.88
CA PHE A 652 -18.35 11.75 32.62
C PHE A 652 -16.97 12.41 32.61
N GLU A 653 -16.19 12.22 31.55
CA GLU A 653 -14.91 12.93 31.38
C GLU A 653 -15.17 14.31 30.75
N GLU A 654 -14.33 15.28 31.10
CA GLU A 654 -14.38 16.64 30.55
C GLU A 654 -13.21 16.83 29.59
N LEU A 655 -13.45 17.42 28.42
CA LEU A 655 -12.37 17.72 27.46
C LEU A 655 -11.80 19.13 27.63
N LEU A 656 -12.60 20.08 28.14
CA LEU A 656 -12.30 21.50 28.26
C LEU A 656 -12.72 22.00 29.65
N TYR A 657 -12.01 23.01 30.16
CA TYR A 657 -12.43 23.77 31.35
C TYR A 657 -13.61 24.68 31.02
N ASP A 658 -13.53 25.40 29.90
CA ASP A 658 -14.61 26.19 29.33
C ASP A 658 -14.57 26.06 27.79
N ILE A 659 -15.68 25.60 27.21
CA ILE A 659 -15.84 25.41 25.76
C ILE A 659 -15.70 26.76 25.02
N ASN A 660 -16.07 27.87 25.65
CA ASN A 660 -16.03 29.20 25.05
C ASN A 660 -14.62 29.80 24.99
N SER A 661 -13.67 29.25 25.75
CA SER A 661 -12.28 29.74 25.81
C SER A 661 -11.33 29.08 24.80
N ALA A 662 -11.80 28.06 24.08
CA ALA A 662 -11.00 27.30 23.13
C ALA A 662 -10.76 28.09 21.83
N ILE A 663 -9.49 28.23 21.45
CA ILE A 663 -9.08 28.86 20.19
C ILE A 663 -8.93 27.77 19.13
N LYS A 664 -9.63 27.91 18.01
CA LYS A 664 -9.49 27.00 16.86
C LYS A 664 -8.14 27.20 16.17
N THR A 665 -7.47 26.10 15.82
CA THR A 665 -6.30 26.15 14.92
C THR A 665 -6.72 26.07 13.45
N GLU A 666 -5.74 26.09 12.53
CA GLU A 666 -5.99 25.83 11.11
C GLU A 666 -6.63 24.45 10.88
N ASN A 667 -6.29 23.47 11.73
CA ASN A 667 -6.97 22.19 11.74
C ASN A 667 -8.21 22.25 12.66
N LYS A 668 -9.40 22.02 12.07
CA LYS A 668 -10.68 22.04 12.79
C LYS A 668 -10.81 20.99 13.90
N LYS A 669 -9.93 19.98 13.93
CA LYS A 669 -9.87 18.94 14.96
C LYS A 669 -8.86 19.23 16.07
N ILE A 670 -8.16 20.36 16.03
CA ILE A 670 -7.16 20.76 17.05
C ILE A 670 -7.52 22.14 17.60
N PHE A 671 -7.63 22.22 18.92
CA PHE A 671 -7.95 23.45 19.65
C PHE A 671 -6.84 23.79 20.64
N ILE A 672 -6.66 25.06 20.96
CA ILE A 672 -5.77 25.55 22.01
C ILE A 672 -6.63 26.02 23.17
N THR A 673 -6.38 25.52 24.38
CA THR A 673 -7.05 26.01 25.59
C THR A 673 -6.24 27.12 26.25
N LYS A 674 -6.93 28.16 26.73
CA LYS A 674 -6.40 28.98 27.82
C LYS A 674 -6.65 28.26 29.14
N ILE A 675 -5.72 28.39 30.08
CA ILE A 675 -5.82 27.73 31.38
C ILE A 675 -6.15 28.79 32.43
N GLU A 676 -7.10 28.49 33.31
CA GLU A 676 -7.54 29.36 34.41
C GLU A 676 -7.08 28.88 35.80
N ASP A 677 -6.14 27.93 35.87
CA ASP A 677 -5.46 27.66 37.13
C ASP A 677 -4.56 28.88 37.40
N GLY A 678 -4.85 29.65 38.46
CA GLY A 678 -4.03 30.79 38.88
C GLY A 678 -2.54 30.43 38.93
N GLU A 679 -1.66 31.43 38.89
CA GLU A 679 -0.20 31.22 38.76
C GLU A 679 0.41 30.44 39.93
N VAL A 680 0.26 29.11 39.93
CA VAL A 680 0.91 28.22 40.89
C VAL A 680 2.32 27.95 40.39
N ASP A 681 3.30 28.37 41.18
CA ASP A 681 4.70 28.09 40.93
C ASP A 681 5.04 26.66 41.37
N ILE A 682 5.09 25.74 40.42
CA ILE A 682 5.43 24.33 40.65
C ILE A 682 6.82 24.14 41.29
N THR A 683 7.74 25.10 41.13
CA THR A 683 9.11 24.97 41.66
C THR A 683 9.15 24.86 43.18
N GLN A 684 8.21 25.53 43.87
CA GLN A 684 8.06 25.51 45.32
C GLN A 684 7.61 24.15 45.87
N PHE A 685 7.12 23.27 44.99
CA PHE A 685 6.59 21.96 45.36
C PHE A 685 7.56 20.82 45.06
N PHE A 686 8.64 21.04 44.28
CA PHE A 686 9.51 19.93 43.86
C PHE A 686 10.19 19.22 45.03
N GLU A 687 10.82 19.93 45.96
CA GLU A 687 11.52 19.29 47.09
C GLU A 687 10.54 18.49 47.95
N ARG A 688 9.41 19.11 48.32
CA ARG A 688 8.36 18.48 49.12
C ARG A 688 7.73 17.27 48.44
N LEU A 689 7.45 17.35 47.14
CA LEU A 689 6.93 16.22 46.36
C LEU A 689 7.95 15.08 46.26
N TRP A 690 9.23 15.41 46.11
CA TRP A 690 10.29 14.41 46.04
C TRP A 690 10.42 13.67 47.36
N GLU A 691 10.51 14.39 48.48
CA GLU A 691 10.60 13.83 49.82
C GLU A 691 9.38 12.96 50.16
N ALA A 692 8.17 13.48 49.95
CA ALA A 692 6.92 12.74 50.20
C ALA A 692 6.85 11.47 49.33
N GLY A 693 7.31 11.54 48.07
CA GLY A 693 7.42 10.39 47.19
C GLY A 693 8.44 9.35 47.65
N GLN A 694 9.53 9.75 48.29
CA GLN A 694 10.57 8.81 48.77
C GLN A 694 10.10 8.01 49.98
N HIS A 695 9.31 8.63 50.88
CA HIS A 695 8.75 7.96 52.05
C HIS A 695 7.39 7.28 51.79
N ALA A 696 6.84 7.43 50.58
CA ALA A 696 5.55 6.86 50.16
C ALA A 696 4.38 7.24 51.10
N ASN A 697 4.41 8.46 51.65
CA ASN A 697 3.36 8.97 52.52
C ASN A 697 2.17 9.46 51.68
N ILE A 698 1.15 8.61 51.54
CA ILE A 698 0.01 8.84 50.65
C ILE A 698 -0.76 10.12 51.02
N ASP A 699 -1.05 10.32 52.30
CA ASP A 699 -1.85 11.47 52.75
C ASP A 699 -1.11 12.79 52.52
N GLU A 700 0.19 12.79 52.77
CA GLU A 700 1.06 13.93 52.50
C GLU A 700 1.16 14.22 51.00
N ILE A 701 1.36 13.19 50.16
CA ILE A 701 1.35 13.36 48.70
C ILE A 701 0.03 13.97 48.24
N LYS A 702 -1.11 13.47 48.74
CA LYS A 702 -2.43 13.99 48.39
C LYS A 702 -2.63 15.45 48.84
N ASP A 703 -2.20 15.82 50.05
CA ASP A 703 -2.25 17.21 50.54
C ASP A 703 -1.39 18.15 49.68
N ILE A 704 -0.16 17.74 49.36
CA ILE A 704 0.73 18.52 48.49
C ILE A 704 0.12 18.65 47.09
N MET A 705 -0.42 17.57 46.53
CA MET A 705 -1.04 17.57 45.21
C MET A 705 -2.30 18.45 45.14
N LYS A 706 -3.10 18.53 46.21
CA LYS A 706 -4.25 19.47 46.29
C LYS A 706 -3.82 20.93 46.29
N LYS A 707 -2.66 21.23 46.87
CA LYS A 707 -2.08 22.58 46.87
C LYS A 707 -1.44 22.95 45.53
N LEU A 708 -0.78 21.98 44.88
CA LEU A 708 -0.16 22.18 43.57
C LEU A 708 -1.20 22.25 42.44
N VAL A 709 -2.16 21.32 42.43
CA VAL A 709 -3.21 21.23 41.43
C VAL A 709 -4.51 21.66 42.09
N VAL A 710 -4.79 22.97 42.09
CA VAL A 710 -5.94 23.56 42.80
C VAL A 710 -7.28 23.00 42.31
N SER A 711 -7.35 22.56 41.05
CA SER A 711 -8.51 21.90 40.47
C SER A 711 -8.68 20.43 40.86
N TYR A 712 -7.72 19.83 41.60
CA TYR A 712 -7.79 18.44 42.07
C TYR A 712 -8.77 18.29 43.23
N LYS A 713 -9.81 17.47 43.03
CA LYS A 713 -10.83 17.18 44.04
C LYS A 713 -11.09 15.68 44.10
N GLU A 714 -10.75 15.05 45.22
CA GLU A 714 -11.10 13.64 45.45
C GLU A 714 -12.62 13.48 45.51
N VAL A 715 -13.14 12.50 44.78
CA VAL A 715 -14.57 12.19 44.77
C VAL A 715 -14.81 11.04 45.75
N SER A 716 -15.65 11.30 46.74
CA SER A 716 -16.22 10.28 47.62
C SER A 716 -17.54 9.80 47.00
N TYR A 717 -17.55 8.56 46.53
CA TYR A 717 -18.79 7.86 46.20
C TYR A 717 -19.22 7.12 47.47
N LEU A 718 -20.24 7.63 48.16
CA LEU A 718 -20.87 6.97 49.31
C LEU A 718 -21.55 5.67 48.92
#